data_AF-A0A952XDK5-F1
#
_entry.id   AF-A0A952XDK5-F1
#
_cell.length_a   1.000
_cell.length_b   1.000
_cell.length_c   1.000
_cell.angle_alpha   90.00
_cell.angle_beta   90.00
_cell.angle_gamma   90.00
#
_symmetry.space_group_name_H-M   'P 1'
#
loop_
_entity.id
_entity.type
_entity.pdbx_description
1 polymer ?
#
loop_
_entity_poly.entity_id
_entity_poly.type
_entity_poly.pdbx_seq_one_letter_code
_entity_poly.pdbx_strand_id
1 'polypeptide(L)'
;MQRLENLVFGLRLPILVILFFFTLVMGYFAAQLKMDAGFTKMLPIGHSYIETFFEYSESFGGGNRVLVVLENKEGDIFQRDFLYTLNDATQDLFYIPGIARHTVTSLWTPNTRFIAVTEEGLEAGDVIPADFAGTDADINTVMQNTLRAELVGRLVSRDFKAAMIRAELQDFNPETRQRLDYFEVARKLEADLRDKYVSDTVDVKIVGFAKLTGDIADGAGSVVRFFTVAFVLTCFMMWLYCRSWILTMVTVGASLCSLVWQFGLLHILGFGLDPLGVLVPFLVFAIGVSHGVQQINMVGAEMAAGLDKMKAARATFTFLFRPGVVALLTTLTGFATLYIIPIGMIQELAITASIGLAFKIISNLVMLPLLVSYVAPPEDEYGAKVRRAMETRAKLWPGLSKLAKPGLAFPFVIVCFCIAMAAIYGARDKQIGDVHAGAGELWPDSRYNQDSRYIAEAFNLGLNVLTVIVESDSIVCIDYEKMHHLENFSWYMRNVDGVQSVISLPILARAINSMWQEGNPKWRNLPRNSSALAQATSSISSASGIVNTDCSTAAVAIFIADTKAKTVNHVRHELETWMAAPENQYDGLVLRVGTGNVPIVAATNEIVHKSELPMLLYVYAVVMTLVIITYREWRGALCCVLPLVLATLIGDWFLTAFGIGLKISTLPVLAIAVGIGVDYGIYEYNRMQRYMRMGKTPHEAYLQALYDVGSATMFTGFTLAIGVSTWAFSALKFQADMGLLLTFMFMVNMLGAVTLLPALVAVFEYIWPLKRKPLSEEEARAVMRGH
;
A
#
# COMPACT_ATOMS: atom_id res chain seq x y z
N MET A 1 -10.44 -37.45 15.70
CA MET A 1 -9.92 -36.52 16.73
C MET A 1 -9.23 -37.25 17.86
N GLN A 2 -9.87 -38.12 18.63
CA GLN A 2 -9.22 -38.85 19.73
C GLN A 2 -7.94 -39.61 19.33
N ARG A 3 -7.89 -40.24 18.14
CA ARG A 3 -6.65 -40.86 17.62
C ARG A 3 -5.52 -39.85 17.37
N LEU A 4 -5.86 -38.68 16.83
CA LEU A 4 -4.91 -37.59 16.56
C LEU A 4 -4.38 -37.01 17.88
N GLU A 5 -5.28 -36.76 18.84
CA GLU A 5 -4.95 -36.28 20.19
C GLU A 5 -3.98 -37.25 20.89
N ASN A 6 -4.28 -38.56 20.90
CA ASN A 6 -3.42 -39.54 21.55
C ASN A 6 -2.03 -39.64 20.91
N LEU A 7 -1.94 -39.48 19.59
CA LEU A 7 -0.67 -39.49 18.88
C LEU A 7 0.15 -38.23 19.17
N VAL A 8 -0.47 -37.05 19.09
CA VAL A 8 0.18 -35.74 19.34
C VAL A 8 0.66 -35.62 20.79
N PHE A 9 -0.18 -35.95 21.77
CA PHE A 9 0.20 -35.89 23.19
C PHE A 9 1.09 -37.07 23.63
N GLY A 10 1.03 -38.21 22.94
CA GLY A 10 1.93 -39.34 23.17
C GLY A 10 3.37 -39.06 22.69
N LEU A 11 3.52 -38.32 21.59
CA LEU A 11 4.81 -37.92 21.00
C LEU A 11 5.18 -36.45 21.30
N ARG A 12 4.66 -35.90 22.41
CA ARG A 12 4.81 -34.46 22.72
C ARG A 12 6.26 -33.96 22.78
N LEU A 13 7.16 -34.74 23.39
CA LEU A 13 8.57 -34.35 23.52
C LEU A 13 9.30 -34.40 22.14
N PRO A 14 9.23 -35.49 21.36
CA PRO A 14 9.76 -35.52 20.00
C PRO A 14 9.25 -34.35 19.12
N ILE A 15 7.95 -34.06 19.14
CA ILE A 15 7.37 -32.98 18.33
C ILE A 15 7.96 -31.62 18.73
N LEU A 16 8.05 -31.32 20.03
CA LEU A 16 8.62 -30.05 20.50
C LEU A 16 10.11 -29.91 20.15
N VAL A 17 10.89 -31.00 20.22
CA VAL A 17 12.31 -30.99 19.85
C VAL A 17 12.49 -30.74 18.35
N ILE A 18 11.68 -31.37 17.50
CA ILE A 18 11.70 -31.14 16.04
C ILE A 18 11.35 -29.68 15.74
N LEU A 19 10.29 -29.14 16.35
CA LEU A 19 9.88 -27.75 16.15
C LEU A 19 10.92 -26.76 16.67
N PHE A 20 11.62 -27.07 17.76
CA PHE A 20 12.71 -26.25 18.27
C PHE A 20 13.88 -26.21 17.28
N PHE A 21 14.32 -27.36 16.77
CA PHE A 21 15.38 -27.42 15.75
C PHE A 21 14.97 -26.70 14.46
N PHE A 22 13.73 -26.88 14.02
CA PHE A 22 13.18 -26.17 12.88
C PHE A 22 13.19 -24.65 13.09
N THR A 23 12.86 -24.19 14.30
CA THR A 23 12.97 -22.76 14.67
C THR A 23 14.39 -22.24 14.59
N LEU A 24 15.39 -23.01 15.03
CA LEU A 24 16.80 -22.60 14.93
C LEU A 24 17.26 -22.49 13.48
N VAL A 25 16.93 -23.47 12.64
CA VAL A 25 17.29 -23.46 11.21
C VAL A 25 16.63 -22.28 10.49
N MET A 26 15.32 -22.08 10.69
CA MET A 26 14.62 -20.94 10.10
C MET A 26 15.12 -19.60 10.67
N GLY A 27 15.50 -19.54 11.95
CA GLY A 27 16.07 -18.36 12.58
C GLY A 27 17.40 -17.92 11.95
N TYR A 28 18.24 -18.88 11.54
CA TYR A 28 19.47 -18.59 10.81
C TYR A 28 19.18 -17.91 9.46
N PHE A 29 18.23 -18.41 8.69
CA PHE A 29 17.83 -17.79 7.42
C PHE A 29 17.10 -16.46 7.62
N ALA A 30 16.28 -16.35 8.67
CA ALA A 30 15.56 -15.12 9.00
C ALA A 30 16.52 -13.96 9.30
N ALA A 31 17.66 -14.23 9.95
CA ALA A 31 18.68 -13.23 10.25
C ALA A 31 19.39 -12.67 9.00
N GLN A 32 19.25 -13.31 7.84
CA GLN A 32 19.85 -12.91 6.57
C GLN A 32 18.88 -12.14 5.66
N LEU A 33 17.63 -11.96 6.09
CA LEU A 33 16.62 -11.23 5.34
C LEU A 33 16.99 -9.73 5.27
N LYS A 34 16.99 -9.17 4.08
CA LYS A 34 17.28 -7.74 3.82
C LYS A 34 16.03 -7.01 3.33
N MET A 35 15.99 -5.70 3.56
CA MET A 35 15.01 -4.83 2.92
C MET A 35 15.29 -4.76 1.42
N ASP A 36 14.24 -4.86 0.60
CA ASP A 36 14.34 -4.76 -0.86
C ASP A 36 13.18 -3.89 -1.35
N ALA A 37 13.50 -2.79 -2.02
CA ALA A 37 12.51 -1.92 -2.66
C ALA A 37 12.71 -1.97 -4.17
N GLY A 38 11.62 -2.18 -4.91
CA GLY A 38 11.66 -2.22 -6.37
C GLY A 38 10.58 -1.34 -6.98
N PHE A 39 10.98 -0.36 -7.79
CA PHE A 39 10.06 0.46 -8.59
C PHE A 39 9.14 -0.42 -9.45
N THR A 40 9.72 -1.40 -10.14
CA THR A 40 9.00 -2.34 -11.01
C THR A 40 8.01 -3.23 -10.27
N LYS A 41 8.19 -3.47 -8.96
CA LYS A 41 7.26 -4.28 -8.15
C LYS A 41 5.93 -3.55 -7.86
N MET A 42 5.93 -2.22 -7.94
CA MET A 42 4.73 -1.41 -7.75
C MET A 42 3.89 -1.30 -9.02
N LEU A 43 4.47 -1.64 -10.18
CA LEU A 43 3.79 -1.50 -11.47
C LEU A 43 2.72 -2.59 -11.64
N PRO A 44 1.51 -2.22 -12.10
CA PRO A 44 0.48 -3.20 -12.42
C PRO A 44 0.84 -3.99 -13.68
N ILE A 45 0.92 -5.31 -13.55
CA ILE A 45 1.30 -6.23 -14.63
C ILE A 45 0.09 -6.43 -15.56
N GLY A 46 0.29 -6.34 -16.87
CA GLY A 46 -0.75 -6.54 -17.88
C GLY A 46 -1.66 -5.33 -18.12
N HIS A 47 -1.30 -4.16 -17.58
CA HIS A 47 -1.95 -2.90 -17.94
C HIS A 47 -1.31 -2.32 -19.20
N SER A 48 -2.09 -1.87 -20.17
CA SER A 48 -1.62 -1.36 -21.47
C SER A 48 -0.62 -0.20 -21.33
N TYR A 49 -0.83 0.67 -20.33
CA TYR A 49 0.10 1.76 -20.03
C TYR A 49 1.48 1.26 -19.61
N ILE A 50 1.53 0.16 -18.85
CA ILE A 50 2.79 -0.41 -18.35
C ILE A 50 3.50 -1.20 -19.47
N GLU A 51 2.76 -1.84 -20.36
CA GLU A 51 3.34 -2.47 -21.55
C GLU A 51 4.00 -1.41 -22.44
N THR A 52 3.29 -0.31 -22.71
CA THR A 52 3.80 0.84 -23.47
C THR A 52 4.99 1.49 -22.75
N PHE A 53 4.98 1.55 -21.42
CA PHE A 53 6.11 2.02 -20.62
C PHE A 53 7.37 1.19 -20.87
N PHE A 54 7.29 -0.14 -20.78
CA PHE A 54 8.45 -1.00 -20.98
C PHE A 54 8.97 -0.97 -22.42
N GLU A 55 8.08 -0.78 -23.40
CA GLU A 55 8.46 -0.70 -24.81
C GLU A 55 9.17 0.61 -25.17
N TYR A 56 8.72 1.74 -24.61
CA TYR A 56 9.14 3.08 -25.05
C TYR A 56 9.96 3.91 -24.05
N SER A 57 10.13 3.44 -22.81
CA SER A 57 10.85 4.18 -21.77
C SER A 57 12.30 4.49 -22.11
N GLU A 58 13.00 3.63 -22.85
CA GLU A 58 14.39 3.90 -23.28
C GLU A 58 14.48 5.04 -24.29
N SER A 59 13.48 5.21 -25.16
CA SER A 59 13.50 6.22 -26.24
C SER A 59 12.92 7.57 -25.83
N PHE A 60 11.91 7.56 -24.95
CA PHE A 60 11.14 8.76 -24.58
C PHE A 60 11.27 9.13 -23.09
N GLY A 61 12.19 8.47 -22.39
CA GLY A 61 12.51 8.69 -20.97
C GLY A 61 11.70 7.80 -20.03
N GLY A 62 12.33 7.41 -18.93
CA GLY A 62 11.76 6.58 -17.89
C GLY A 62 10.86 7.33 -16.91
N GLY A 63 10.14 6.56 -16.09
CA GLY A 63 9.31 7.08 -15.00
C GLY A 63 10.11 7.34 -13.71
N ASN A 64 11.32 6.80 -13.62
CA ASN A 64 12.18 6.85 -12.44
C ASN A 64 13.17 8.03 -12.52
N ARG A 65 12.71 9.22 -12.13
CA ARG A 65 13.48 10.47 -12.21
C ARG A 65 13.91 10.98 -10.85
N VAL A 66 15.02 11.70 -10.83
CA VAL A 66 15.52 12.48 -9.70
C VAL A 66 15.67 13.93 -10.13
N LEU A 67 15.15 14.83 -9.31
CA LEU A 67 15.22 16.27 -9.47
C LEU A 67 15.92 16.86 -8.25
N VAL A 68 16.95 17.65 -8.50
CA VAL A 68 17.72 18.35 -7.49
C VAL A 68 17.63 19.83 -7.81
N VAL A 69 17.10 20.63 -6.89
CA VAL A 69 16.97 22.08 -7.05
C VAL A 69 17.84 22.77 -6.02
N LEU A 70 18.68 23.68 -6.50
CA LEU A 70 19.44 24.61 -5.68
C LEU A 70 18.71 25.95 -5.69
N GLU A 71 18.40 26.48 -4.51
CA GLU A 71 17.81 27.81 -4.33
C GLU A 71 18.83 28.74 -3.69
N ASN A 72 19.04 29.91 -4.30
CA ASN A 72 19.76 31.01 -3.69
C ASN A 72 18.82 31.82 -2.80
N LYS A 73 19.12 31.88 -1.50
CA LYS A 73 18.37 32.67 -0.52
C LYS A 73 18.72 34.16 -0.61
N GLU A 74 19.92 34.50 -1.06
CA GLU A 74 20.49 35.85 -1.08
C GLU A 74 20.65 36.41 -2.51
N GLY A 75 19.59 36.33 -3.31
CA GLY A 75 19.54 36.98 -4.63
C GLY A 75 19.01 36.04 -5.71
N ASP A 76 19.50 36.23 -6.93
CA ASP A 76 19.19 35.39 -8.08
C ASP A 76 20.29 34.32 -8.31
N ILE A 77 20.04 33.42 -9.25
CA ILE A 77 21.00 32.36 -9.64
C ILE A 77 22.16 32.90 -10.47
N PHE A 78 22.10 34.14 -10.96
CA PHE A 78 23.10 34.74 -11.84
C PHE A 78 24.22 35.37 -11.03
N GLN A 79 24.74 34.62 -10.07
CA GLN A 79 25.90 34.97 -9.26
C GLN A 79 27.01 33.96 -9.54
N ARG A 80 28.25 34.46 -9.63
CA ARG A 80 29.43 33.63 -9.94
C ARG A 80 29.51 32.39 -9.05
N ASP A 81 29.42 32.59 -7.74
CA ASP A 81 29.58 31.52 -6.75
C ASP A 81 28.44 30.51 -6.83
N PHE A 82 27.21 30.97 -7.08
CA PHE A 82 26.06 30.09 -7.26
C PHE A 82 26.18 29.24 -8.54
N LEU A 83 26.61 29.83 -9.66
CA LEU A 83 26.79 29.09 -10.92
C LEU A 83 27.87 28.01 -10.78
N TYR A 84 28.99 28.27 -10.12
CA TYR A 84 29.98 27.23 -9.83
C TYR A 84 29.44 26.16 -8.87
N THR A 85 28.69 26.56 -7.84
CA THR A 85 28.02 25.61 -6.93
C THR A 85 27.06 24.69 -7.70
N LEU A 86 26.31 25.24 -8.66
CA LEU A 86 25.42 24.47 -9.54
C LEU A 86 26.21 23.50 -10.44
N ASN A 87 27.38 23.90 -10.95
CA ASN A 87 28.26 23.01 -11.71
C ASN A 87 28.72 21.83 -10.85
N ASP A 88 29.24 22.11 -9.65
CA ASP A 88 29.78 21.09 -8.77
C ASP A 88 28.69 20.11 -8.32
N ALA A 89 27.48 20.60 -8.00
CA ALA A 89 26.32 19.77 -7.72
C ALA A 89 25.88 18.93 -8.95
N THR A 90 25.98 19.49 -10.16
CA THR A 90 25.69 18.76 -11.40
C THR A 90 26.70 17.62 -11.61
N GLN A 91 27.98 17.86 -11.36
CA GLN A 91 29.03 16.84 -11.46
C GLN A 91 28.85 15.75 -10.40
N ASP A 92 28.59 16.12 -9.14
CA ASP A 92 28.38 15.14 -8.07
C ASP A 92 27.19 14.22 -8.40
N LEU A 93 26.06 14.78 -8.85
CA LEU A 93 24.91 13.97 -9.29
C LEU A 93 25.27 13.05 -10.48
N PHE A 94 26.06 13.54 -11.43
CA PHE A 94 26.51 12.77 -12.60
C PHE A 94 27.36 11.54 -12.23
N TYR A 95 28.09 11.60 -11.11
CA TYR A 95 28.94 10.50 -10.63
C TYR A 95 28.27 9.57 -9.63
N ILE A 96 27.06 9.85 -9.16
CA ILE A 96 26.30 8.92 -8.31
C ILE A 96 26.02 7.62 -9.09
N PRO A 97 26.40 6.44 -8.57
CA PRO A 97 26.12 5.17 -9.23
C PRO A 97 24.62 4.94 -9.44
N GLY A 98 24.24 4.49 -10.64
CA GLY A 98 22.84 4.27 -11.02
C GLY A 98 22.18 5.45 -11.73
N ILE A 99 22.78 6.64 -11.74
CA ILE A 99 22.31 7.75 -12.58
C ILE A 99 22.68 7.49 -14.04
N ALA A 100 21.68 7.59 -14.93
CA ALA A 100 21.89 7.54 -16.36
C ALA A 100 22.57 8.83 -16.84
N ARG A 101 23.90 8.83 -16.93
CA ARG A 101 24.72 10.01 -17.26
C ARG A 101 24.24 10.82 -18.47
N HIS A 102 23.73 10.16 -19.51
CA HIS A 102 23.27 10.83 -20.73
C HIS A 102 21.96 11.62 -20.56
N THR A 103 21.20 11.37 -19.48
CA THR A 103 19.93 12.07 -19.19
C THR A 103 20.11 13.26 -18.24
N VAL A 104 21.29 13.43 -17.65
CA VAL A 104 21.58 14.55 -16.75
C VAL A 104 21.43 15.87 -17.51
N THR A 105 20.51 16.71 -17.05
CA THR A 105 20.17 18.01 -17.65
C THR A 105 20.27 19.11 -16.58
N SER A 106 21.08 20.13 -16.81
CA SER A 106 21.33 21.31 -15.98
C SER A 106 21.69 22.51 -16.87
N LEU A 107 21.82 23.72 -16.34
CA LEU A 107 22.33 24.87 -17.12
C LEU A 107 23.75 24.64 -17.66
N TRP A 108 24.54 23.79 -16.98
CA TRP A 108 25.92 23.46 -17.35
C TRP A 108 26.06 22.31 -18.35
N THR A 109 25.00 21.56 -18.63
CA THR A 109 25.10 20.38 -19.49
C THR A 109 24.94 20.74 -20.96
N PRO A 110 25.66 20.06 -21.87
CA PRO A 110 25.68 20.39 -23.31
C PRO A 110 24.36 20.06 -24.04
N ASN A 111 23.44 19.36 -23.38
CA ASN A 111 22.08 19.13 -23.86
C ASN A 111 21.13 20.31 -23.55
N THR A 112 21.58 21.34 -22.83
CA THR A 112 20.84 22.57 -22.53
C THR A 112 21.34 23.70 -23.43
N ARG A 113 20.63 23.94 -24.53
CA ARG A 113 21.02 24.89 -25.57
C ARG A 113 20.01 26.01 -25.75
N PHE A 114 20.50 27.17 -26.18
CA PHE A 114 19.67 28.25 -26.67
C PHE A 114 19.74 28.33 -28.20
N ILE A 115 18.67 28.84 -28.80
CA ILE A 115 18.63 29.23 -30.21
C ILE A 115 18.06 30.64 -30.24
N ALA A 116 18.77 31.57 -30.85
CA ALA A 116 18.36 32.95 -30.97
C ALA A 116 18.50 33.44 -32.41
N VAL A 117 17.58 34.32 -32.80
CA VAL A 117 17.66 35.05 -34.05
C VAL A 117 18.44 36.34 -33.80
N THR A 118 19.51 36.54 -34.55
CA THR A 118 20.37 37.72 -34.53
C THR A 118 20.42 38.36 -35.91
N GLU A 119 20.99 39.55 -36.03
CA GLU A 119 21.18 40.24 -37.32
C GLU A 119 22.07 39.44 -38.29
N GLU A 120 22.96 38.59 -37.77
CA GLU A 120 23.86 37.74 -38.56
C GLU A 120 23.25 36.37 -38.90
N GLY A 121 22.08 36.03 -38.34
CA GLY A 121 21.36 34.78 -38.56
C GLY A 121 20.97 34.05 -37.28
N LEU A 122 20.87 32.72 -37.36
CA LEU A 122 20.60 31.87 -36.20
C LEU A 122 21.87 31.60 -35.42
N GLU A 123 21.91 32.08 -34.17
CA GLU A 123 22.93 31.76 -33.20
C GLU A 123 22.42 30.64 -32.30
N ALA A 124 23.19 29.57 -32.17
CA ALA A 124 22.89 28.47 -31.28
C ALA A 124 24.14 28.07 -30.50
N GLY A 125 23.98 27.81 -29.21
CA GLY A 125 25.06 27.46 -28.32
C GLY A 125 24.57 26.85 -27.02
N ASP A 126 25.51 26.41 -26.20
CA ASP A 126 25.22 25.97 -24.84
C ASP A 126 24.87 27.19 -23.98
N VAL A 127 23.96 27.03 -23.02
CA VAL A 127 23.48 28.17 -22.22
C VAL A 127 24.61 28.79 -21.39
N ILE A 128 25.46 27.94 -20.80
CA ILE A 128 26.72 28.34 -20.20
C ILE A 128 27.85 27.99 -21.17
N PRO A 129 28.54 28.99 -21.75
CA PRO A 129 29.64 28.75 -22.68
C PRO A 129 30.79 27.97 -22.06
N ALA A 130 31.49 27.17 -22.87
CA ALA A 130 32.63 26.36 -22.41
C ALA A 130 33.82 27.20 -21.90
N ASP A 131 33.91 28.47 -22.31
CA ASP A 131 34.92 29.44 -21.91
C ASP A 131 34.48 30.34 -20.75
N PHE A 132 33.38 30.01 -20.06
CA PHE A 132 32.87 30.76 -18.91
C PHE A 132 33.95 30.96 -17.83
N ALA A 133 34.36 32.21 -17.61
CA ALA A 133 35.36 32.59 -16.62
C ALA A 133 34.76 33.24 -15.35
N GLY A 134 33.44 33.40 -15.32
CA GLY A 134 32.68 34.00 -14.22
C GLY A 134 32.83 35.51 -14.11
N THR A 135 33.07 36.20 -15.22
CA THR A 135 33.04 37.67 -15.28
C THR A 135 31.60 38.20 -15.32
N ASP A 136 31.38 39.47 -14.98
CA ASP A 136 30.03 40.08 -15.06
C ASP A 136 29.43 40.01 -16.48
N ALA A 137 30.29 40.07 -17.49
CA ALA A 137 29.89 39.91 -18.89
C ALA A 137 29.42 38.47 -19.17
N ASP A 138 30.14 37.46 -18.68
CA ASP A 138 29.77 36.05 -18.84
C ASP A 138 28.44 35.75 -18.15
N ILE A 139 28.23 36.29 -16.95
CA ILE A 139 27.00 36.13 -16.18
C ILE A 139 25.79 36.74 -16.92
N ASN A 140 25.95 37.95 -17.48
CA ASN A 140 24.91 38.57 -18.29
C ASN A 140 24.62 37.75 -19.55
N THR A 141 25.64 37.19 -20.19
CA THR A 141 25.49 36.25 -21.32
C THR A 141 24.69 35.01 -20.91
N VAL A 142 25.00 34.39 -19.76
CA VAL A 142 24.24 33.24 -19.24
C VAL A 142 22.78 33.61 -18.96
N MET A 143 22.52 34.79 -18.39
CA MET A 143 21.16 35.28 -18.18
C MET A 143 20.41 35.44 -19.50
N GLN A 144 21.01 36.09 -20.50
CA GLN A 144 20.39 36.26 -21.83
C GLN A 144 20.15 34.92 -22.52
N ASN A 145 21.12 34.00 -22.47
CA ASN A 145 20.99 32.66 -23.05
C ASN A 145 19.89 31.85 -22.37
N THR A 146 19.76 31.96 -21.04
CA THR A 146 18.70 31.30 -20.26
C THR A 146 17.32 31.79 -20.68
N LEU A 147 17.16 33.10 -20.92
CA LEU A 147 15.92 33.69 -21.41
C LEU A 147 15.62 33.27 -22.86
N ARG A 148 16.63 33.33 -23.74
CA ARG A 148 16.55 32.90 -25.15
C ARG A 148 16.16 31.43 -25.30
N ALA A 149 16.65 30.57 -24.40
CA ALA A 149 16.34 29.15 -24.36
C ALA A 149 14.95 28.81 -23.75
N GLU A 150 14.18 29.81 -23.32
CA GLU A 150 12.90 29.62 -22.62
C GLU A 150 13.00 28.64 -21.43
N LEU A 151 14.10 28.71 -20.67
CA LEU A 151 14.35 27.81 -19.54
C LEU A 151 13.69 28.24 -18.24
N VAL A 152 13.15 29.45 -18.19
CA VAL A 152 12.40 29.98 -17.05
C VAL A 152 11.10 29.21 -16.86
N GLY A 153 10.90 28.70 -15.65
CA GLY A 153 9.90 27.72 -15.30
C GLY A 153 10.24 26.28 -15.67
N ARG A 154 11.37 26.00 -16.33
CA ARG A 154 11.81 24.63 -16.69
C ARG A 154 13.03 24.18 -15.88
N LEU A 155 14.18 24.79 -16.15
CA LEU A 155 15.41 24.56 -15.40
C LEU A 155 15.72 25.70 -14.43
N VAL A 156 15.03 26.84 -14.57
CA VAL A 156 15.18 28.01 -13.69
C VAL A 156 13.82 28.38 -13.13
N SER A 157 13.73 28.81 -11.87
CA SER A 157 12.48 29.23 -11.25
C SER A 157 11.93 30.53 -11.85
N ARG A 158 10.64 30.81 -11.66
CA ARG A 158 9.98 32.02 -12.19
C ARG A 158 10.55 33.33 -11.64
N ASP A 159 11.09 33.29 -10.44
CA ASP A 159 11.68 34.41 -9.73
C ASP A 159 13.22 34.49 -9.87
N PHE A 160 13.81 33.62 -10.72
CA PHE A 160 15.25 33.49 -10.93
C PHE A 160 16.07 33.16 -9.68
N LYS A 161 15.45 32.68 -8.61
CA LYS A 161 16.16 32.33 -7.38
C LYS A 161 16.66 30.89 -7.32
N ALA A 162 16.12 30.00 -8.13
CA ALA A 162 16.47 28.58 -8.09
C ALA A 162 16.77 28.01 -9.47
N ALA A 163 17.67 27.02 -9.49
CA ALA A 163 18.05 26.25 -10.68
C ALA A 163 17.90 24.75 -10.41
N MET A 164 17.46 24.00 -11.42
CA MET A 164 17.15 22.57 -11.35
C MET A 164 18.16 21.74 -12.16
N ILE A 165 18.55 20.62 -11.57
CA ILE A 165 19.26 19.52 -12.20
C ILE A 165 18.31 18.32 -12.27
N ARG A 166 18.14 17.74 -13.45
CA ARG A 166 17.29 16.58 -13.69
C ARG A 166 18.12 15.39 -14.15
N ALA A 167 17.82 14.21 -13.63
CA ALA A 167 18.45 12.96 -14.06
C ALA A 167 17.46 11.79 -13.99
N GLU A 168 17.73 10.73 -14.76
CA GLU A 168 16.99 9.46 -14.67
C GLU A 168 17.85 8.39 -14.00
N LEU A 169 17.19 7.46 -13.29
CA LEU A 169 17.84 6.32 -12.65
C LEU A 169 17.70 5.08 -13.51
N GLN A 170 18.78 4.30 -13.59
CA GLN A 170 18.81 2.98 -14.20
C GLN A 170 18.29 1.94 -13.20
N ASP A 171 17.54 0.95 -13.66
CA ASP A 171 17.05 -0.13 -12.77
C ASP A 171 18.17 -1.08 -12.31
N PHE A 172 19.25 -1.17 -13.09
CA PHE A 172 20.41 -2.00 -12.82
C PHE A 172 21.66 -1.15 -12.77
N ASN A 173 22.51 -1.42 -11.78
CA ASN A 173 23.82 -0.79 -11.73
C ASN A 173 24.69 -1.35 -12.88
N PRO A 174 25.25 -0.48 -13.75
CA PRO A 174 25.99 -0.91 -14.93
C PRO A 174 27.30 -1.64 -14.59
N GLU A 175 27.89 -1.37 -13.42
CA GLU A 175 29.13 -1.99 -12.96
C GLU A 175 28.89 -3.38 -12.35
N THR A 176 27.89 -3.49 -11.46
CA THR A 176 27.64 -4.74 -10.72
C THR A 176 26.65 -5.67 -11.43
N ARG A 177 25.88 -5.16 -12.39
CA ARG A 177 24.71 -5.82 -13.02
C ARG A 177 23.65 -6.30 -12.03
N GLN A 178 23.74 -5.86 -10.78
CA GLN A 178 22.73 -6.11 -9.77
C GLN A 178 21.67 -5.01 -9.82
N ARG A 179 20.50 -5.28 -9.23
CA ARG A 179 19.48 -4.25 -9.03
C ARG A 179 20.08 -3.07 -8.27
N LEU A 180 19.71 -1.86 -8.69
CA LEU A 180 20.17 -0.65 -8.04
C LEU A 180 19.69 -0.62 -6.58
N ASP A 181 20.61 -0.38 -5.64
CA ASP A 181 20.26 -0.13 -4.25
C ASP A 181 19.77 1.32 -4.12
N TYR A 182 18.45 1.49 -4.17
CA TYR A 182 17.81 2.80 -4.01
C TYR A 182 18.12 3.47 -2.68
N PHE A 183 18.41 2.71 -1.62
CA PHE A 183 18.76 3.25 -0.30
C PHE A 183 20.19 3.78 -0.28
N GLU A 184 21.12 3.16 -1.00
CA GLU A 184 22.45 3.71 -1.20
C GLU A 184 22.39 5.01 -2.01
N VAL A 185 21.63 5.03 -3.10
CA VAL A 185 21.45 6.24 -3.92
C VAL A 185 20.82 7.36 -3.10
N ALA A 186 19.78 7.08 -2.32
CA ALA A 186 19.16 8.08 -1.45
C ALA A 186 20.15 8.68 -0.44
N ARG A 187 20.98 7.83 0.20
CA ARG A 187 22.03 8.30 1.13
C ARG A 187 23.07 9.15 0.44
N LYS A 188 23.48 8.82 -0.80
CA LYS A 188 24.40 9.64 -1.59
C LYS A 188 23.78 10.95 -2.03
N LEU A 189 22.50 10.95 -2.41
CA LEU A 189 21.78 12.20 -2.72
C LEU A 189 21.75 13.15 -1.51
N GLU A 190 21.57 12.63 -0.29
CA GLU A 190 21.65 13.47 0.90
C GLU A 190 23.09 13.88 1.23
N ALA A 191 24.03 12.94 1.30
CA ALA A 191 25.40 13.22 1.73
C ALA A 191 26.21 14.05 0.72
N ASP A 192 26.14 13.69 -0.56
CA ASP A 192 26.99 14.27 -1.61
C ASP A 192 26.38 15.55 -2.21
N LEU A 193 25.06 15.77 -2.05
CA LEU A 193 24.38 16.97 -2.56
C LEU A 193 23.81 17.84 -1.44
N ARG A 194 22.88 17.32 -0.62
CA ARG A 194 22.22 18.17 0.38
C ARG A 194 23.20 18.63 1.45
N ASP A 195 23.83 17.71 2.16
CA ASP A 195 24.71 18.01 3.29
C ASP A 195 25.94 18.83 2.87
N LYS A 196 26.36 18.67 1.60
CA LYS A 196 27.50 19.38 1.03
C LYS A 196 27.18 20.80 0.59
N TYR A 197 26.01 21.04 -0.02
CA TYR A 197 25.68 22.33 -0.64
C TYR A 197 24.67 23.18 0.12
N VAL A 198 23.95 22.62 1.10
CA VAL A 198 23.10 23.43 1.99
C VAL A 198 23.98 24.34 2.86
N SER A 199 23.68 25.63 2.80
CA SER A 199 24.38 26.67 3.56
C SER A 199 23.40 27.79 3.97
N ASP A 200 23.94 28.83 4.62
CA ASP A 200 23.16 30.02 4.96
C ASP A 200 22.64 30.75 3.71
N THR A 201 23.34 30.61 2.57
CA THR A 201 23.01 31.26 1.30
C THR A 201 22.30 30.34 0.30
N VAL A 202 22.52 29.02 0.36
CA VAL A 202 21.92 28.04 -0.59
C VAL A 202 21.07 27.01 0.14
N ASP A 203 19.87 26.73 -0.38
CA ASP A 203 19.06 25.57 0.04
C ASP A 203 19.00 24.51 -1.08
N VAL A 204 18.93 23.23 -0.71
CA VAL A 204 18.90 22.10 -1.63
C VAL A 204 17.63 21.28 -1.43
N LYS A 205 16.88 21.10 -2.51
CA LYS A 205 15.60 20.39 -2.55
C LYS A 205 15.74 19.20 -3.46
N ILE A 206 15.37 18.01 -2.98
CA ILE A 206 15.60 16.75 -3.70
C ILE A 206 14.31 15.95 -3.73
N VAL A 207 13.87 15.59 -4.93
CA VAL A 207 12.64 14.82 -5.18
C VAL A 207 12.95 13.70 -6.18
N GLY A 208 12.29 12.55 -6.03
CA GLY A 208 12.51 11.40 -6.90
C GLY A 208 12.25 10.08 -6.18
N PHE A 209 12.05 9.01 -6.93
CA PHE A 209 11.66 7.72 -6.37
C PHE A 209 12.71 7.13 -5.41
N ALA A 210 14.01 7.21 -5.76
CA ALA A 210 15.08 6.76 -4.85
C ALA A 210 15.05 7.53 -3.53
N LYS A 211 14.93 8.86 -3.59
CA LYS A 211 14.83 9.71 -2.40
C LYS A 211 13.60 9.38 -1.55
N LEU A 212 12.42 9.25 -2.17
CA LEU A 212 11.19 8.86 -1.49
C LEU A 212 11.33 7.50 -0.79
N THR A 213 11.90 6.52 -1.49
CA THR A 213 12.11 5.17 -0.95
C THR A 213 13.12 5.15 0.19
N GLY A 214 14.17 5.98 0.11
CA GLY A 214 15.10 6.24 1.20
C GLY A 214 14.41 6.82 2.43
N ASP A 215 13.59 7.86 2.26
CA ASP A 215 12.86 8.49 3.38
C ASP A 215 11.85 7.54 4.03
N ILE A 216 11.21 6.68 3.24
CA ILE A 216 10.34 5.62 3.77
C ILE A 216 11.16 4.60 4.57
N ALA A 217 12.35 4.23 4.11
CA ALA A 217 13.24 3.29 4.81
C ALA A 217 13.84 3.86 6.10
N ASP A 218 14.24 5.14 6.11
CA ASP A 218 14.67 5.82 7.34
C ASP A 218 13.52 5.88 8.35
N GLY A 219 12.29 6.08 7.85
CA GLY A 219 11.06 5.92 8.63
C GLY A 219 10.81 4.50 9.12
N ALA A 220 11.32 3.45 8.47
CA ALA A 220 11.09 2.05 8.86
C ALA A 220 11.67 1.71 10.24
N GLY A 221 12.69 2.42 10.70
CA GLY A 221 13.17 2.31 12.08
C GLY A 221 12.10 2.68 13.12
N SER A 222 11.15 3.56 12.78
CA SER A 222 9.98 3.82 13.61
C SER A 222 9.02 2.63 13.66
N VAL A 223 8.87 1.87 12.57
CA VAL A 223 8.02 0.67 12.51
C VAL A 223 8.47 -0.36 13.54
N VAL A 224 9.77 -0.64 13.63
CA VAL A 224 10.34 -1.58 14.61
C VAL A 224 10.11 -1.09 16.05
N ARG A 225 10.22 0.23 16.30
CA ARG A 225 9.92 0.81 17.61
C ARG A 225 8.46 0.61 18.00
N PHE A 226 7.51 0.93 17.12
CA PHE A 226 6.08 0.74 17.39
C PHE A 226 5.69 -0.74 17.47
N PHE A 227 6.33 -1.62 16.68
CA PHE A 227 6.20 -3.06 16.84
C PHE A 227 6.61 -3.50 18.24
N THR A 228 7.74 -3.00 18.75
CA THR A 228 8.23 -3.32 20.10
C THR A 228 7.26 -2.83 21.18
N VAL A 229 6.73 -1.60 21.04
CA VAL A 229 5.72 -1.07 21.97
C VAL A 229 4.45 -1.92 21.94
N ALA A 230 3.92 -2.23 20.76
CA ALA A 230 2.75 -3.07 20.60
C ALA A 230 2.98 -4.49 21.13
N PHE A 231 4.18 -5.05 20.96
CA PHE A 231 4.59 -6.33 21.52
C PHE A 231 4.57 -6.32 23.04
N VAL A 232 5.18 -5.31 23.67
CA VAL A 232 5.19 -5.15 25.14
C VAL A 232 3.77 -4.97 25.67
N LEU A 233 2.97 -4.13 25.02
CA LEU A 233 1.58 -3.91 25.38
C LEU A 233 0.77 -5.21 25.25
N THR A 234 0.96 -5.97 24.17
CA THR A 234 0.30 -7.27 23.98
C THR A 234 0.69 -8.26 25.07
N CYS A 235 1.98 -8.33 25.43
CA CYS A 235 2.45 -9.15 26.54
C CYS A 235 1.81 -8.72 27.87
N PHE A 236 1.76 -7.41 28.13
CA PHE A 236 1.16 -6.86 29.34
C PHE A 236 -0.33 -7.14 29.43
N MET A 237 -1.09 -6.88 28.38
CA MET A 237 -2.52 -7.19 28.31
C MET A 237 -2.75 -8.69 28.47
N MET A 238 -1.96 -9.52 27.79
CA MET A 238 -2.06 -10.97 27.88
C MET A 238 -1.76 -11.47 29.30
N TRP A 239 -0.77 -10.87 29.97
CA TRP A 239 -0.49 -11.13 31.38
C TRP A 239 -1.64 -10.70 32.29
N LEU A 240 -2.28 -9.56 32.05
CA LEU A 240 -3.48 -9.13 32.78
C LEU A 240 -4.65 -10.12 32.59
N TYR A 241 -4.80 -10.67 31.38
CA TYR A 241 -5.86 -11.62 31.06
C TYR A 241 -5.62 -12.99 31.70
N CYS A 242 -4.45 -13.58 31.47
CA CYS A 242 -4.10 -14.90 31.95
C CYS A 242 -3.70 -14.91 33.43
N ARG A 243 -3.25 -13.79 34.00
CA ARG A 243 -2.75 -13.67 35.38
C ARG A 243 -1.60 -14.65 35.69
N SER A 244 -0.86 -15.07 34.67
CA SER A 244 0.28 -16.00 34.77
C SER A 244 1.33 -15.67 33.73
N TRP A 245 2.54 -15.34 34.19
CA TRP A 245 3.65 -15.00 33.30
C TRP A 245 4.07 -16.18 32.41
N ILE A 246 4.01 -17.41 32.94
CA ILE A 246 4.42 -18.62 32.20
C ILE A 246 3.50 -18.84 31.00
N LEU A 247 2.18 -18.76 31.20
CA LEU A 247 1.22 -18.94 30.10
C LEU A 247 1.32 -17.81 29.07
N THR A 248 1.54 -16.57 29.52
CA THR A 248 1.79 -15.44 28.63
C THR A 248 3.02 -15.66 27.74
N MET A 249 4.17 -16.02 28.34
CA MET A 249 5.41 -16.25 27.59
C MET A 249 5.29 -17.40 26.60
N VAL A 250 4.60 -18.48 26.98
CA VAL A 250 4.42 -19.65 26.12
C VAL A 250 3.53 -19.33 24.93
N THR A 251 2.47 -18.54 25.11
CA THR A 251 1.61 -18.12 23.98
C THR A 251 2.23 -17.09 23.07
N VAL A 252 2.90 -16.10 23.64
CA VAL A 252 3.64 -15.11 22.85
C VAL A 252 4.80 -15.79 22.12
N GLY A 253 5.56 -16.64 22.80
CA GLY A 253 6.65 -17.42 22.22
C GLY A 253 6.18 -18.34 21.10
N ALA A 254 5.07 -19.07 21.31
CA ALA A 254 4.49 -19.89 20.25
C ALA A 254 4.06 -19.06 19.04
N SER A 255 3.55 -17.86 19.28
CA SER A 255 3.19 -16.92 18.22
C SER A 255 4.41 -16.32 17.51
N LEU A 256 5.52 -16.08 18.21
CA LEU A 256 6.76 -15.59 17.61
C LEU A 256 7.46 -16.65 16.75
N CYS A 257 7.44 -17.93 17.16
CA CYS A 257 8.08 -19.00 16.39
C CYS A 257 7.59 -19.04 14.93
N SER A 258 6.28 -18.88 14.69
CA SER A 258 5.74 -18.85 13.32
C SER A 258 6.24 -17.66 12.50
N LEU A 259 6.54 -16.51 13.13
CA LEU A 259 7.10 -15.35 12.44
C LEU A 259 8.56 -15.61 12.05
N VAL A 260 9.32 -16.25 12.94
CA VAL A 260 10.69 -16.67 12.64
C VAL A 260 10.68 -17.64 11.46
N TRP A 261 9.73 -18.58 11.43
CA TRP A 261 9.55 -19.51 10.32
C TRP A 261 9.14 -18.80 9.03
N GLN A 262 8.26 -17.80 9.12
CA GLN A 262 7.84 -16.96 7.99
C GLN A 262 9.05 -16.22 7.40
N PHE A 263 9.82 -15.49 8.21
CA PHE A 263 10.99 -14.75 7.73
C PHE A 263 12.08 -15.66 7.16
N GLY A 264 12.33 -16.81 7.79
CA GLY A 264 13.28 -17.79 7.27
C GLY A 264 12.87 -18.32 5.89
N LEU A 265 11.58 -18.61 5.70
CA LEU A 265 11.08 -19.10 4.42
C LEU A 265 11.08 -18.01 3.33
N LEU A 266 10.79 -16.76 3.66
CA LEU A 266 10.87 -15.65 2.69
C LEU A 266 12.27 -15.50 2.11
N HIS A 267 13.30 -15.57 2.97
CA HIS A 267 14.68 -15.52 2.52
C HIS A 267 15.02 -16.69 1.58
N ILE A 268 14.57 -17.91 1.91
CA ILE A 268 14.78 -19.11 1.06
C ILE A 268 14.09 -18.97 -0.30
N LEU A 269 12.92 -18.32 -0.35
CA LEU A 269 12.19 -18.04 -1.59
C LEU A 269 12.84 -16.92 -2.42
N GLY A 270 13.88 -16.25 -1.91
CA GLY A 270 14.54 -15.14 -2.59
C GLY A 270 13.77 -13.82 -2.51
N PHE A 271 12.77 -13.73 -1.63
CA PHE A 271 12.06 -12.48 -1.39
C PHE A 271 12.81 -11.61 -0.37
N GLY A 272 12.89 -10.31 -0.65
CA GLY A 272 13.28 -9.31 0.32
C GLY A 272 12.08 -8.76 1.09
N LEU A 273 12.35 -8.01 2.16
CA LEU A 273 11.30 -7.39 2.95
C LEU A 273 10.98 -6.00 2.39
N ASP A 274 9.82 -5.88 1.74
CA ASP A 274 9.36 -4.60 1.19
C ASP A 274 8.98 -3.62 2.33
N PRO A 275 9.35 -2.32 2.26
CA PRO A 275 8.97 -1.32 3.27
C PRO A 275 7.47 -1.23 3.53
N LEU A 276 6.62 -1.39 2.51
CA LEU A 276 5.16 -1.41 2.65
C LEU A 276 4.67 -2.78 3.16
N GLY A 277 5.44 -3.84 2.93
CA GLY A 277 5.19 -5.21 3.40
C GLY A 277 5.52 -5.48 4.88
N VAL A 278 6.20 -4.56 5.58
CA VAL A 278 6.60 -4.70 7.01
C VAL A 278 5.41 -4.96 7.94
N LEU A 279 4.20 -4.60 7.52
CA LEU A 279 2.98 -4.70 8.33
C LEU A 279 2.47 -6.15 8.46
N VAL A 280 2.78 -7.01 7.49
CA VAL A 280 2.26 -8.39 7.44
C VAL A 280 2.73 -9.24 8.63
N PRO A 281 4.04 -9.31 8.95
CA PRO A 281 4.50 -10.04 10.13
C PRO A 281 3.82 -9.60 11.42
N PHE A 282 3.55 -8.30 11.59
CA PHE A 282 2.84 -7.81 12.76
C PHE A 282 1.40 -8.33 12.82
N LEU A 283 0.68 -8.30 11.70
CA LEU A 283 -0.69 -8.83 11.64
C LEU A 283 -0.71 -10.34 11.91
N VAL A 284 0.22 -11.09 11.33
CA VAL A 284 0.38 -12.53 11.60
C VAL A 284 0.68 -12.76 13.08
N PHE A 285 1.53 -11.94 13.71
CA PHE A 285 1.79 -12.00 15.15
C PHE A 285 0.50 -11.81 15.96
N ALA A 286 -0.22 -10.73 15.68
CA ALA A 286 -1.48 -10.35 16.32
C ALA A 286 -2.53 -11.46 16.24
N ILE A 287 -2.75 -12.02 15.05
CA ILE A 287 -3.66 -13.16 14.82
C ILE A 287 -3.23 -14.36 15.65
N GLY A 288 -1.92 -14.65 15.69
CA GLY A 288 -1.38 -15.69 16.55
C GLY A 288 -1.75 -15.49 18.02
N VAL A 289 -1.47 -14.30 18.56
CA VAL A 289 -1.81 -14.01 19.96
C VAL A 289 -3.31 -14.15 20.19
N SER A 290 -4.16 -13.68 19.25
CA SER A 290 -5.62 -13.84 19.32
C SER A 290 -6.06 -15.31 19.47
N HIS A 291 -5.57 -16.22 18.61
CA HIS A 291 -5.86 -17.66 18.76
C HIS A 291 -5.25 -18.25 20.04
N GLY A 292 -4.09 -17.76 20.45
CA GLY A 292 -3.46 -18.17 21.70
C GLY A 292 -4.26 -17.80 22.93
N VAL A 293 -4.89 -16.61 22.95
CA VAL A 293 -5.83 -16.19 23.98
C VAL A 293 -7.02 -17.14 24.04
N GLN A 294 -7.61 -17.48 22.88
CA GLN A 294 -8.75 -18.40 22.82
C GLN A 294 -8.40 -19.77 23.43
N GLN A 295 -7.18 -20.26 23.19
CA GLN A 295 -6.71 -21.51 23.77
C GLN A 295 -6.44 -21.41 25.28
N ILE A 296 -5.75 -20.37 25.75
CA ILE A 296 -5.52 -20.22 27.20
C ILE A 296 -6.83 -19.98 27.94
N ASN A 297 -7.78 -19.26 27.34
CA ASN A 297 -9.09 -19.07 27.95
C ASN A 297 -9.77 -20.43 28.23
N MET A 298 -9.73 -21.34 27.26
CA MET A 298 -10.27 -22.68 27.41
C MET A 298 -9.48 -23.51 28.43
N VAL A 299 -8.15 -23.49 28.39
CA VAL A 299 -7.31 -24.18 29.40
C VAL A 299 -7.63 -23.67 30.80
N GLY A 300 -7.76 -22.34 30.97
CA GLY A 300 -8.10 -21.72 32.24
C GLY A 300 -9.51 -22.10 32.71
N ALA A 301 -10.49 -22.19 31.81
CA ALA A 301 -11.83 -22.65 32.12
C ALA A 301 -11.83 -24.10 32.64
N GLU A 302 -11.16 -24.99 31.92
CA GLU A 302 -11.07 -26.43 32.27
C GLU A 302 -10.30 -26.65 33.58
N MET A 303 -9.24 -25.89 33.83
CA MET A 303 -8.53 -25.92 35.11
C MET A 303 -9.36 -25.33 36.26
N ALA A 304 -10.18 -24.30 36.00
CA ALA A 304 -11.11 -23.76 36.98
C ALA A 304 -12.24 -24.74 37.34
N ALA A 305 -12.57 -25.66 36.42
CA ALA A 305 -13.48 -26.79 36.64
C ALA A 305 -12.81 -27.99 37.37
N GLY A 306 -11.51 -27.90 37.69
CA GLY A 306 -10.78 -28.91 38.46
C GLY A 306 -10.09 -30.00 37.63
N LEU A 307 -9.84 -29.76 36.35
CA LEU A 307 -9.02 -30.67 35.53
C LEU A 307 -7.52 -30.36 35.64
N ASP A 308 -6.72 -31.42 35.81
CA ASP A 308 -5.25 -31.34 35.72
C ASP A 308 -4.79 -30.76 34.37
N LYS A 309 -3.63 -30.09 34.39
CA LYS A 309 -3.05 -29.40 33.22
C LYS A 309 -2.97 -30.26 31.96
N MET A 310 -2.68 -31.55 32.09
CA MET A 310 -2.61 -32.46 30.94
C MET A 310 -4.00 -32.71 30.34
N LYS A 311 -5.00 -32.93 31.20
CA LYS A 311 -6.38 -33.16 30.78
C LYS A 311 -6.99 -31.89 30.19
N ALA A 312 -6.73 -30.74 30.81
CA ALA A 312 -7.16 -29.43 30.32
C ALA A 312 -6.55 -29.10 28.94
N ALA A 313 -5.26 -29.36 28.74
CA ALA A 313 -4.60 -29.16 27.43
C ALA A 313 -5.16 -30.08 26.34
N ARG A 314 -5.41 -31.35 26.66
CA ARG A 314 -6.04 -32.32 25.74
C ARG A 314 -7.46 -31.94 25.36
N ALA A 315 -8.28 -31.58 26.34
CA ALA A 315 -9.64 -31.09 26.13
C ALA A 315 -9.63 -29.87 25.21
N THR A 316 -8.77 -28.89 25.51
CA THR A 316 -8.62 -27.68 24.70
C THR A 316 -8.24 -28.00 23.25
N PHE A 317 -7.25 -28.88 23.04
CA PHE A 317 -6.86 -29.31 21.71
C PHE A 317 -8.04 -29.92 20.94
N THR A 318 -8.74 -30.89 21.55
CA THR A 318 -9.85 -31.57 20.87
C THR A 318 -11.03 -30.64 20.57
N PHE A 319 -11.33 -29.68 21.44
CA PHE A 319 -12.44 -28.74 21.26
C PHE A 319 -12.13 -27.60 20.29
N LEU A 320 -10.94 -27.00 20.36
CA LEU A 320 -10.61 -25.81 19.57
C LEU A 320 -9.92 -26.12 18.24
N PHE A 321 -9.43 -27.34 18.02
CA PHE A 321 -8.71 -27.67 16.78
C PHE A 321 -9.60 -27.47 15.53
N ARG A 322 -10.82 -27.99 15.52
CA ARG A 322 -11.73 -27.84 14.36
C ARG A 322 -12.09 -26.37 14.07
N PRO A 323 -12.68 -25.60 15.02
CA PRO A 323 -13.02 -24.21 14.75
C PRO A 323 -11.78 -23.35 14.51
N GLY A 324 -10.65 -23.65 15.17
CA GLY A 324 -9.39 -22.94 14.98
C GLY A 324 -8.78 -23.16 13.59
N VAL A 325 -8.81 -24.39 13.07
CA VAL A 325 -8.36 -24.68 11.68
C VAL A 325 -9.24 -23.95 10.68
N VAL A 326 -10.56 -23.96 10.88
CA VAL A 326 -11.50 -23.30 9.96
C VAL A 326 -11.29 -21.79 9.96
N ALA A 327 -11.12 -21.17 11.13
CA ALA A 327 -10.79 -19.75 11.27
C ALA A 327 -9.49 -19.42 10.51
N LEU A 328 -8.38 -20.10 10.84
CA LEU A 328 -7.08 -19.88 10.19
C LEU A 328 -7.08 -20.15 8.68
N LEU A 329 -7.80 -21.17 8.22
CA LEU A 329 -7.95 -21.44 6.77
C LEU A 329 -8.76 -20.35 6.07
N THR A 330 -9.77 -19.80 6.75
CA THR A 330 -10.58 -18.71 6.22
C THR A 330 -9.74 -17.45 6.07
N THR A 331 -8.96 -17.09 7.10
CA THR A 331 -8.02 -15.97 7.04
C THR A 331 -6.96 -16.22 5.97
N LEU A 332 -6.35 -17.41 5.92
CA LEU A 332 -5.34 -17.78 4.92
C LEU A 332 -5.86 -17.62 3.49
N THR A 333 -7.09 -18.08 3.24
CA THR A 333 -7.71 -17.99 1.92
C THR A 333 -8.08 -16.54 1.59
N GLY A 334 -8.49 -15.73 2.59
CA GLY A 334 -8.70 -14.29 2.41
C GLY A 334 -7.43 -13.53 2.02
N PHE A 335 -6.28 -13.89 2.59
CA PHE A 335 -5.00 -13.37 2.13
C PHE A 335 -4.64 -13.90 0.74
N ALA A 336 -4.90 -15.17 0.45
CA ALA A 336 -4.62 -15.76 -0.85
C ALA A 336 -5.43 -15.10 -1.98
N THR A 337 -6.65 -14.61 -1.72
CA THR A 337 -7.43 -13.88 -2.73
C THR A 337 -6.79 -12.56 -3.17
N LEU A 338 -5.91 -11.95 -2.35
CA LEU A 338 -5.17 -10.76 -2.74
C LEU A 338 -4.16 -11.03 -3.88
N TYR A 339 -3.73 -12.28 -4.07
CA TYR A 339 -2.83 -12.66 -5.16
C TYR A 339 -3.43 -12.42 -6.56
N ILE A 340 -4.76 -12.36 -6.66
CA ILE A 340 -5.47 -12.09 -7.91
C ILE A 340 -5.20 -10.65 -8.40
N ILE A 341 -4.84 -9.74 -7.50
CA ILE A 341 -4.55 -8.35 -7.86
C ILE A 341 -3.20 -8.33 -8.60
N PRO A 342 -3.15 -7.86 -9.85
CA PRO A 342 -1.95 -7.95 -10.69
C PRO A 342 -0.92 -6.86 -10.35
N ILE A 343 -0.55 -6.74 -9.07
CA ILE A 343 0.48 -5.82 -8.58
C ILE A 343 1.47 -6.66 -7.78
N GLY A 344 2.72 -6.71 -8.23
CA GLY A 344 3.75 -7.62 -7.69
C GLY A 344 3.91 -7.50 -6.17
N MET A 345 3.91 -6.28 -5.65
CA MET A 345 3.98 -6.04 -4.20
C MET A 345 2.80 -6.64 -3.41
N ILE A 346 1.56 -6.53 -3.91
CA ILE A 346 0.38 -7.10 -3.25
C ILE A 346 0.45 -8.64 -3.30
N GLN A 347 0.95 -9.20 -4.40
CA GLN A 347 1.15 -10.64 -4.55
C GLN A 347 2.21 -11.18 -3.58
N GLU A 348 3.34 -10.50 -3.44
CA GLU A 348 4.38 -10.84 -2.44
C GLU A 348 3.80 -10.76 -1.01
N LEU A 349 3.01 -9.72 -0.72
CA LEU A 349 2.31 -9.56 0.56
C LEU A 349 1.32 -10.71 0.83
N ALA A 350 0.53 -11.10 -0.17
CA ALA A 350 -0.43 -12.20 -0.09
C ALA A 350 0.26 -13.53 0.23
N ILE A 351 1.32 -13.87 -0.52
CA ILE A 351 2.12 -15.09 -0.31
C ILE A 351 2.72 -15.09 1.10
N THR A 352 3.34 -13.97 1.49
CA THR A 352 4.00 -13.81 2.79
C THR A 352 3.02 -14.02 3.95
N ALA A 353 1.84 -13.43 3.87
CA ALA A 353 0.81 -13.56 4.89
C ALA A 353 0.22 -14.98 4.95
N SER A 354 -0.08 -15.59 3.80
CA SER A 354 -0.61 -16.95 3.73
C SER A 354 0.37 -17.98 4.31
N ILE A 355 1.67 -17.84 4.05
CA ILE A 355 2.72 -18.66 4.66
C ILE A 355 2.72 -18.47 6.19
N GLY A 356 2.69 -17.22 6.66
CA GLY A 356 2.66 -16.91 8.08
C GLY A 356 1.49 -17.57 8.80
N LEU A 357 0.28 -17.50 8.21
CA LEU A 357 -0.92 -18.13 8.75
C LEU A 357 -0.93 -19.66 8.65
N ALA A 358 -0.36 -20.23 7.59
CA ALA A 358 -0.18 -21.68 7.50
C ALA A 358 0.68 -22.19 8.66
N PHE A 359 1.77 -21.49 8.98
CA PHE A 359 2.61 -21.81 10.12
C PHE A 359 1.90 -21.63 11.48
N LYS A 360 0.92 -20.72 11.59
CA LYS A 360 0.10 -20.59 12.81
C LYS A 360 -0.73 -21.82 13.14
N ILE A 361 -1.16 -22.57 12.13
CA ILE A 361 -1.86 -23.84 12.35
C ILE A 361 -0.97 -24.79 13.14
N ILE A 362 0.33 -24.84 12.83
CA ILE A 362 1.30 -25.68 13.54
C ILE A 362 1.69 -25.07 14.89
N SER A 363 2.07 -23.79 14.91
CA SER A 363 2.59 -23.15 16.14
C SER A 363 1.51 -22.97 17.21
N ASN A 364 0.32 -22.50 16.84
CA ASN A 364 -0.71 -22.19 17.81
C ASN A 364 -1.66 -23.37 18.02
N LEU A 365 -2.08 -24.11 17.00
CA LEU A 365 -3.01 -25.23 17.23
C LEU A 365 -2.34 -26.50 17.76
N VAL A 366 -1.04 -26.71 17.49
CA VAL A 366 -0.32 -27.93 17.93
C VAL A 366 0.70 -27.61 19.02
N MET A 367 1.64 -26.70 18.77
CA MET A 367 2.77 -26.48 19.69
C MET A 367 2.32 -25.83 21.00
N LEU A 368 1.40 -24.87 20.98
CA LEU A 368 0.94 -24.18 22.20
C LEU A 368 0.27 -25.14 23.21
N PRO A 369 -0.74 -25.97 22.87
CA PRO A 369 -1.30 -26.94 23.81
C PRO A 369 -0.27 -27.93 24.37
N LEU A 370 0.72 -28.33 23.55
CA LEU A 370 1.81 -29.20 23.99
C LEU A 370 2.70 -28.53 25.03
N LEU A 371 3.09 -27.27 24.81
CA LEU A 371 3.89 -26.50 25.76
C LEU A 371 3.13 -26.30 27.07
N VAL A 372 1.86 -25.90 27.00
CA VAL A 372 0.97 -25.72 28.16
C VAL A 372 0.90 -26.99 29.00
N SER A 373 0.85 -28.18 28.37
CA SER A 373 0.81 -29.47 29.10
C SER A 373 2.00 -29.72 30.04
N TYR A 374 3.14 -29.05 29.81
CA TYR A 374 4.32 -29.13 30.68
C TYR A 374 4.34 -28.02 31.72
N VAL A 375 4.15 -26.78 31.26
CA VAL A 375 4.51 -25.55 31.98
C VAL A 375 3.34 -24.88 32.70
N ALA A 376 2.09 -25.33 32.48
CA ALA A 376 0.94 -24.73 33.15
C ALA A 376 1.11 -24.76 34.68
N PRO A 377 0.72 -23.69 35.39
CA PRO A 377 0.78 -23.63 36.85
C PRO A 377 -0.09 -24.71 37.52
N PRO A 378 0.09 -24.97 38.84
CA PRO A 378 -0.76 -25.89 39.59
C PRO A 378 -2.25 -25.52 39.52
N GLU A 379 -3.12 -26.53 39.42
CA GLU A 379 -4.55 -26.39 39.17
C GLU A 379 -5.28 -25.60 40.27
N ASP A 380 -4.96 -25.85 41.54
CA ASP A 380 -5.66 -25.24 42.68
C ASP A 380 -5.49 -23.72 42.75
N GLU A 381 -4.27 -23.24 42.55
CA GLU A 381 -3.96 -21.81 42.68
C GLU A 381 -4.41 -21.02 41.44
N TYR A 382 -4.17 -21.58 40.25
CA TYR A 382 -4.53 -20.93 39.00
C TYR A 382 -6.04 -20.98 38.72
N GLY A 383 -6.67 -22.14 38.94
CA GLY A 383 -8.11 -22.32 38.76
C GLY A 383 -8.93 -21.38 39.63
N ALA A 384 -8.53 -21.17 40.90
CA ALA A 384 -9.20 -20.22 41.79
C ALA A 384 -9.07 -18.76 41.31
N LYS A 385 -7.90 -18.37 40.78
CA LYS A 385 -7.66 -17.02 40.21
C LYS A 385 -8.50 -16.77 38.97
N VAL A 386 -8.64 -17.78 38.10
CA VAL A 386 -9.43 -17.71 36.87
C VAL A 386 -10.93 -17.70 37.19
N ARG A 387 -11.40 -18.56 38.10
CA ARG A 387 -12.82 -18.62 38.50
C ARG A 387 -13.33 -17.28 39.02
N ARG A 388 -12.58 -16.63 39.93
CA ARG A 388 -12.92 -15.28 40.42
C ARG A 388 -12.99 -14.24 39.29
N ALA A 389 -12.10 -14.33 38.31
CA ALA A 389 -12.11 -13.43 37.16
C ALA A 389 -13.36 -13.64 36.28
N MET A 390 -13.70 -14.91 36.03
CA MET A 390 -14.90 -15.29 35.27
C MET A 390 -16.17 -14.80 35.96
N GLU A 391 -16.32 -15.00 37.27
CA GLU A 391 -17.47 -14.51 38.06
C GLU A 391 -17.61 -12.98 38.04
N THR A 392 -16.50 -12.25 38.02
CA THR A 392 -16.52 -10.78 37.95
C THR A 392 -17.02 -10.31 36.59
N ARG A 393 -16.52 -10.93 35.50
CA ARG A 393 -16.91 -10.64 34.12
C ARG A 393 -18.35 -11.07 33.81
N ALA A 394 -18.78 -12.17 34.42
CA ALA A 394 -20.12 -12.73 34.29
C ALA A 394 -21.25 -11.74 34.60
N LYS A 395 -21.00 -10.72 35.43
CA LYS A 395 -22.00 -9.70 35.79
C LYS A 395 -22.45 -8.84 34.61
N LEU A 396 -21.64 -8.72 33.55
CA LEU A 396 -21.93 -7.87 32.38
C LEU A 396 -22.79 -8.58 31.33
N TRP A 397 -22.77 -9.91 31.29
CA TRP A 397 -23.37 -10.71 30.21
C TRP A 397 -24.90 -10.76 30.19
N PRO A 398 -25.64 -10.78 31.32
CA PRO A 398 -27.09 -10.78 31.31
C PRO A 398 -27.72 -9.53 30.68
N GLY A 399 -27.02 -8.39 30.71
CA GLY A 399 -27.46 -7.17 30.04
C GLY A 399 -27.32 -7.30 28.53
N LEU A 400 -26.14 -7.72 28.09
CA LEU A 400 -25.78 -7.89 26.68
C LEU A 400 -26.60 -9.00 26.00
N SER A 401 -26.89 -10.08 26.72
CA SER A 401 -27.64 -11.22 26.18
C SER A 401 -29.05 -10.85 25.70
N LYS A 402 -29.64 -9.78 26.26
CA LYS A 402 -30.98 -9.28 25.87
C LYS A 402 -31.07 -8.90 24.39
N LEU A 403 -29.95 -8.57 23.73
CA LEU A 403 -29.90 -8.31 22.29
C LEU A 403 -30.30 -9.54 21.45
N ALA A 404 -30.16 -10.75 21.98
CA ALA A 404 -30.60 -11.98 21.34
C ALA A 404 -32.08 -12.31 21.60
N LYS A 405 -32.87 -11.38 22.15
CA LYS A 405 -34.33 -11.53 22.27
C LYS A 405 -35.03 -10.88 21.07
N PRO A 406 -36.06 -11.51 20.47
CA PRO A 406 -36.74 -10.97 19.29
C PRO A 406 -37.18 -9.51 19.44
N GLY A 407 -37.73 -9.11 20.60
CA GLY A 407 -38.19 -7.75 20.84
C GLY A 407 -37.12 -6.65 20.76
N LEU A 408 -35.84 -6.98 21.02
CA LEU A 408 -34.71 -6.05 20.88
C LEU A 408 -33.87 -6.32 19.63
N ALA A 409 -33.83 -7.57 19.17
CA ALA A 409 -33.06 -7.99 18.01
C ALA A 409 -33.55 -7.32 16.72
N PHE A 410 -34.87 -7.30 16.48
CA PHE A 410 -35.47 -6.66 15.30
C PHE A 410 -35.14 -5.16 15.19
N PRO A 411 -35.43 -4.31 16.20
CA PRO A 411 -35.11 -2.89 16.11
C PRO A 411 -33.60 -2.65 15.99
N PHE A 412 -32.76 -3.46 16.65
CA PHE A 412 -31.31 -3.35 16.55
C PHE A 412 -30.79 -3.66 15.13
N VAL A 413 -31.30 -4.71 14.49
CA VAL A 413 -30.95 -5.04 13.09
C VAL A 413 -31.39 -3.92 12.13
N ILE A 414 -32.56 -3.32 12.36
CA ILE A 414 -33.02 -2.16 11.58
C ILE A 414 -32.08 -0.96 11.77
N VAL A 415 -31.66 -0.66 13.00
CA VAL A 415 -30.68 0.41 13.26
C VAL A 415 -29.36 0.12 12.54
N CYS A 416 -28.86 -1.11 12.58
CA CYS A 416 -27.65 -1.51 11.85
C CYS A 416 -27.82 -1.36 10.34
N PHE A 417 -29.00 -1.66 9.79
CA PHE A 417 -29.31 -1.43 8.38
C PHE A 417 -29.32 0.07 8.04
N CYS A 418 -29.90 0.92 8.89
CA CYS A 418 -29.83 2.37 8.71
C CYS A 418 -28.38 2.90 8.75
N ILE A 419 -27.55 2.37 9.66
CA ILE A 419 -26.12 2.68 9.70
C ILE A 419 -25.42 2.25 8.41
N ALA A 420 -25.73 1.06 7.88
CA ALA A 420 -25.19 0.61 6.59
C ALA A 420 -25.54 1.57 5.45
N MET A 421 -26.80 2.01 5.37
CA MET A 421 -27.25 2.96 4.35
C MET A 421 -26.58 4.34 4.51
N ALA A 422 -26.41 4.82 5.75
CA ALA A 422 -25.69 6.05 6.03
C ALA A 422 -24.20 5.93 5.67
N ALA A 423 -23.57 4.80 5.95
CA ALA A 423 -22.18 4.52 5.59
C ALA A 423 -21.99 4.47 4.07
N ILE A 424 -22.90 3.81 3.33
CA ILE A 424 -22.89 3.82 1.85
C ILE A 424 -23.01 5.26 1.32
N TYR A 425 -23.87 6.08 1.93
CA TYR A 425 -24.00 7.48 1.54
C TYR A 425 -22.71 8.28 1.83
N GLY A 426 -22.12 8.12 3.01
CA GLY A 426 -20.87 8.76 3.39
C GLY A 426 -19.63 8.26 2.62
N ALA A 427 -19.68 7.05 2.06
CA ALA A 427 -18.63 6.46 1.25
C ALA A 427 -18.66 6.90 -0.23
N ARG A 428 -19.67 7.68 -0.67
CA ARG A 428 -19.81 8.09 -2.09
C ARG A 428 -18.62 8.89 -2.62
N ASP A 429 -17.99 9.68 -1.76
CA ASP A 429 -16.83 10.50 -2.10
C ASP A 429 -15.50 9.78 -1.87
N LYS A 430 -15.52 8.45 -1.71
CA LYS A 430 -14.30 7.63 -1.55
C LYS A 430 -13.39 7.82 -2.78
N GLN A 431 -12.16 8.27 -2.53
CA GLN A 431 -11.17 8.49 -3.58
C GLN A 431 -10.21 7.30 -3.68
N ILE A 432 -9.88 6.93 -4.92
CA ILE A 432 -8.97 5.82 -5.23
C ILE A 432 -7.67 6.41 -5.77
N GLY A 433 -6.59 6.21 -5.02
CA GLY A 433 -5.31 6.91 -5.18
C GLY A 433 -5.09 7.96 -4.09
N ASP A 434 -4.08 8.82 -4.28
CA ASP A 434 -3.73 9.84 -3.29
C ASP A 434 -4.72 11.01 -3.25
N VAL A 435 -5.03 11.47 -2.03
CA VAL A 435 -5.95 12.59 -1.76
C VAL A 435 -5.18 13.92 -1.63
N HIS A 436 -3.91 13.84 -1.24
CA HIS A 436 -3.04 14.98 -1.00
C HIS A 436 -2.00 15.10 -2.12
N ALA A 437 -1.50 16.31 -2.35
CA ALA A 437 -0.39 16.51 -3.27
C ALA A 437 0.93 16.01 -2.66
N GLY A 438 1.87 15.58 -3.51
CA GLY A 438 3.13 14.98 -3.09
C GLY A 438 3.03 13.47 -2.93
N ALA A 439 3.97 12.87 -2.19
CA ALA A 439 3.94 11.45 -1.87
C ALA A 439 3.01 11.20 -0.67
N GLY A 440 1.95 10.43 -0.88
CA GLY A 440 0.96 10.12 0.16
C GLY A 440 1.47 9.17 1.25
N GLU A 441 2.67 8.62 1.09
CA GLU A 441 3.34 7.75 2.08
C GLU A 441 3.91 8.57 3.24
N LEU A 442 4.28 9.82 2.99
CA LEU A 442 4.90 10.73 3.95
C LEU A 442 3.91 11.79 4.43
N TRP A 443 4.19 12.39 5.59
CA TRP A 443 3.39 13.50 6.09
C TRP A 443 3.49 14.72 5.16
N PRO A 444 2.47 15.58 5.08
CA PRO A 444 2.51 16.81 4.27
C PRO A 444 3.68 17.73 4.62
N ASP A 445 4.12 17.71 5.88
CA ASP A 445 5.22 18.52 6.40
C ASP A 445 6.59 17.81 6.34
N SER A 446 6.67 16.61 5.78
CA SER A 446 7.96 15.94 5.55
C SER A 446 8.83 16.73 4.58
N ARG A 447 10.16 16.67 4.74
CA ARG A 447 11.09 17.41 3.88
C ARG A 447 10.87 17.10 2.39
N TYR A 448 10.64 15.84 2.03
CA TYR A 448 10.30 15.45 0.66
C TYR A 448 9.05 16.15 0.11
N ASN A 449 7.96 16.21 0.90
CA ASN A 449 6.72 16.85 0.46
C ASN A 449 6.83 18.38 0.46
N GLN A 450 7.66 18.98 1.32
CA GLN A 450 7.99 20.40 1.26
C GLN A 450 8.79 20.73 -0.01
N ASP A 451 9.82 19.94 -0.33
CA ASP A 451 10.63 20.08 -1.53
C ASP A 451 9.79 19.92 -2.80
N SER A 452 8.95 18.88 -2.84
CA SER A 452 8.02 18.62 -3.95
C SER A 452 7.05 19.79 -4.17
N ARG A 453 6.49 20.34 -3.09
CA ARG A 453 5.59 21.50 -3.15
C ARG A 453 6.31 22.75 -3.66
N TYR A 454 7.50 23.03 -3.14
CA TYR A 454 8.30 24.16 -3.61
C TYR A 454 8.62 24.03 -5.09
N ILE A 455 9.05 22.85 -5.56
CA ILE A 455 9.36 22.66 -6.99
C ILE A 455 8.12 22.87 -7.85
N ALA A 456 6.97 22.33 -7.43
CA ALA A 456 5.70 22.51 -8.16
C ALA A 456 5.22 23.98 -8.18
N GLU A 457 5.54 24.78 -7.15
CA GLU A 457 5.19 26.19 -7.07
C GLU A 457 6.22 27.10 -7.78
N ALA A 458 7.51 26.81 -7.71
CA ALA A 458 8.56 27.68 -8.24
C ALA A 458 8.78 27.49 -9.76
N PHE A 459 8.50 26.30 -10.29
CA PHE A 459 8.70 25.94 -11.70
C PHE A 459 7.36 25.80 -12.42
N ASN A 460 7.32 26.13 -13.73
CA ASN A 460 6.17 25.91 -14.61
C ASN A 460 6.06 24.44 -15.08
N LEU A 461 7.07 23.63 -14.78
CA LEU A 461 7.03 22.19 -15.00
C LEU A 461 6.28 21.51 -13.85
N GLY A 462 5.16 20.87 -14.18
CA GLY A 462 4.61 19.85 -13.31
C GLY A 462 5.63 18.73 -13.11
N LEU A 463 5.82 18.30 -11.86
CA LEU A 463 6.53 17.06 -11.52
C LEU A 463 5.85 15.82 -12.11
N ASN A 464 4.63 16.00 -12.61
CA ASN A 464 3.69 14.96 -12.98
C ASN A 464 3.49 15.02 -14.49
N VAL A 465 4.12 14.09 -15.21
CA VAL A 465 4.05 14.00 -16.66
C VAL A 465 3.28 12.75 -17.08
N LEU A 466 2.34 12.95 -17.99
CA LEU A 466 1.63 11.94 -18.75
C LEU A 466 2.11 12.05 -20.19
N THR A 467 2.81 11.02 -20.67
CA THR A 467 3.28 11.00 -22.06
C THR A 467 2.46 10.02 -22.88
N VAL A 468 1.98 10.53 -24.01
CA VAL A 468 1.28 9.75 -25.04
C VAL A 468 2.25 9.52 -26.19
N ILE A 469 2.54 8.25 -26.46
CA ILE A 469 3.33 7.81 -27.59
C ILE A 469 2.45 7.78 -28.83
N VAL A 470 2.97 8.32 -29.91
CA VAL A 470 2.34 8.39 -31.23
C VAL A 470 3.14 7.48 -32.15
N GLU A 471 2.54 6.36 -32.52
CA GLU A 471 3.08 5.46 -33.53
C GLU A 471 2.54 5.84 -34.90
N SER A 472 3.39 5.82 -35.91
CA SER A 472 2.97 6.09 -37.27
C SER A 472 3.54 5.10 -38.27
N ASP A 473 2.76 4.85 -39.32
CA ASP A 473 3.16 4.02 -40.47
C ASP A 473 4.14 4.73 -41.43
N SER A 474 4.34 6.04 -41.28
CA SER A 474 5.30 6.83 -42.06
C SER A 474 6.02 7.85 -41.18
N ILE A 475 6.99 8.57 -41.77
CA ILE A 475 7.80 9.57 -41.05
C ILE A 475 6.92 10.77 -40.65
N VAL A 476 6.55 10.84 -39.36
CA VAL A 476 5.66 11.87 -38.81
C VAL A 476 6.24 13.27 -38.97
N CYS A 477 7.57 13.40 -38.81
CA CYS A 477 8.28 14.69 -38.83
C CYS A 477 8.14 15.49 -40.13
N ILE A 478 7.67 14.89 -41.22
CA ILE A 478 7.55 15.53 -42.54
C ILE A 478 6.13 15.44 -43.11
N ASP A 479 5.19 14.85 -42.39
CA ASP A 479 3.79 14.71 -42.79
C ASP A 479 2.94 15.79 -42.10
N TYR A 480 2.46 16.74 -42.90
CA TYR A 480 1.66 17.87 -42.40
C TYR A 480 0.35 17.41 -41.77
N GLU A 481 -0.36 16.46 -42.38
CA GLU A 481 -1.70 16.09 -41.91
C GLU A 481 -1.61 15.40 -40.55
N LYS A 482 -0.61 14.51 -40.38
CA LYS A 482 -0.34 13.86 -39.11
C LYS A 482 0.10 14.85 -38.03
N MET A 483 1.01 15.77 -38.37
CA MET A 483 1.46 16.80 -37.45
C MET A 483 0.36 17.79 -37.06
N HIS A 484 -0.55 18.11 -37.98
CA HIS A 484 -1.72 18.93 -37.70
C HIS A 484 -2.74 18.20 -36.81
N HIS A 485 -2.93 16.90 -37.01
CA HIS A 485 -3.74 16.08 -36.11
C HIS A 485 -3.17 16.07 -34.68
N LEU A 486 -1.85 15.88 -34.54
CA LEU A 486 -1.16 15.96 -33.24
C LEU A 486 -1.22 17.36 -32.61
N GLU A 487 -1.23 18.40 -33.43
CA GLU A 487 -1.42 19.77 -32.97
C GLU A 487 -2.81 19.97 -32.35
N ASN A 488 -3.86 19.49 -33.03
CA ASN A 488 -5.23 19.56 -32.54
C ASN A 488 -5.39 18.78 -31.23
N PHE A 489 -4.79 17.59 -31.15
CA PHE A 489 -4.71 16.82 -29.91
C PHE A 489 -4.02 17.60 -28.79
N SER A 490 -2.86 18.17 -29.07
CA SER A 490 -2.08 18.95 -28.11
C SER A 490 -2.85 20.19 -27.63
N TRP A 491 -3.61 20.83 -28.52
CA TRP A 491 -4.46 21.97 -28.21
C TRP A 491 -5.64 21.56 -27.31
N TYR A 492 -6.30 20.44 -27.60
CA TYR A 492 -7.36 19.91 -26.75
C TYR A 492 -6.86 19.68 -25.33
N MET A 493 -5.79 18.88 -25.19
CA MET A 493 -5.24 18.52 -23.88
C MET A 493 -4.75 19.73 -23.08
N ARG A 494 -4.23 20.77 -23.74
CA ARG A 494 -3.81 22.01 -23.06
C ARG A 494 -4.97 22.76 -22.41
N ASN A 495 -6.20 22.59 -22.90
CA ASN A 495 -7.39 23.26 -22.36
C ASN A 495 -8.16 22.39 -21.34
N VAL A 496 -7.70 21.17 -21.08
CA VAL A 496 -8.29 20.29 -20.05
C VAL A 496 -7.92 20.82 -18.66
N ASP A 497 -8.90 20.89 -17.76
CA ASP A 497 -8.66 21.33 -16.39
C ASP A 497 -7.66 20.41 -15.67
N GLY A 498 -6.73 21.00 -14.92
CA GLY A 498 -5.63 20.29 -14.28
C GLY A 498 -4.39 20.07 -15.17
N VAL A 499 -4.44 20.31 -16.47
CA VAL A 499 -3.25 20.32 -17.34
C VAL A 499 -2.56 21.69 -17.27
N GLN A 500 -1.27 21.70 -16.94
CA GLN A 500 -0.46 22.92 -16.84
C GLN A 500 0.19 23.29 -18.17
N SER A 501 0.75 22.30 -18.87
CA SER A 501 1.39 22.51 -20.17
C SER A 501 1.42 21.24 -20.99
N VAL A 502 1.55 21.41 -22.31
CA VAL A 502 1.67 20.31 -23.27
C VAL A 502 2.83 20.63 -24.20
N ILE A 503 3.78 19.71 -24.31
CA ILE A 503 4.91 19.74 -25.21
C ILE A 503 4.73 18.62 -26.24
N SER A 504 4.82 18.97 -27.51
CA SER A 504 4.73 18.02 -28.62
C SER A 504 5.56 18.47 -29.81
N LEU A 505 5.85 17.53 -30.71
CA LEU A 505 6.59 17.78 -31.94
C LEU A 505 6.04 18.97 -32.77
N PRO A 506 4.72 19.09 -33.05
CA PRO A 506 4.19 20.22 -33.83
C PRO A 506 4.34 21.57 -33.13
N ILE A 507 4.21 21.63 -31.79
CA ILE A 507 4.40 22.88 -31.04
C ILE A 507 5.84 23.38 -31.17
N LEU A 508 6.81 22.48 -31.06
CA LEU A 508 8.23 22.79 -31.24
C LEU A 508 8.54 23.18 -32.68
N ALA A 509 8.03 22.43 -33.66
CA ALA A 509 8.23 22.71 -35.08
C ALA A 509 7.71 24.10 -35.47
N ARG A 510 6.55 24.54 -34.95
CA ARG A 510 6.03 25.90 -35.19
C ARG A 510 6.93 26.99 -34.63
N ALA A 511 7.50 26.77 -33.45
CA ALA A 511 8.44 27.71 -32.86
C ALA A 511 9.72 27.81 -33.72
N ILE A 512 10.27 26.67 -34.14
CA ILE A 512 11.47 26.61 -34.99
C ILE A 512 11.21 27.22 -36.38
N ASN A 513 10.03 26.99 -36.97
CA ASN A 513 9.67 27.61 -38.23
C ASN A 513 9.55 29.14 -38.12
N SER A 514 9.18 29.69 -36.97
CA SER A 514 9.25 31.14 -36.78
C SER A 514 10.71 31.62 -36.72
N MET A 515 11.60 30.83 -36.09
CA MET A 515 13.03 31.16 -35.96
C MET A 515 13.75 31.22 -37.31
N TRP A 516 13.50 30.27 -38.21
CA TRP A 516 14.05 30.30 -39.58
C TRP A 516 13.56 31.50 -40.41
N GLN A 517 12.49 32.16 -39.98
CA GLN A 517 11.86 33.30 -40.63
C GLN A 517 12.04 34.56 -39.79
N GLU A 518 13.28 34.77 -39.32
CA GLU A 518 13.72 35.96 -38.57
C GLU A 518 12.91 36.21 -37.28
N GLY A 519 12.35 35.15 -36.67
CA GLY A 519 11.53 35.25 -35.46
C GLY A 519 10.15 35.87 -35.69
N ASN A 520 9.71 35.99 -36.94
CA ASN A 520 8.45 36.66 -37.26
C ASN A 520 7.24 35.84 -36.74
N PRO A 521 6.40 36.40 -35.85
CA PRO A 521 5.27 35.67 -35.27
C PRO A 521 4.24 35.16 -36.29
N LYS A 522 4.13 35.81 -37.47
CA LYS A 522 3.22 35.36 -38.55
C LYS A 522 3.60 33.98 -39.11
N TRP A 523 4.87 33.61 -38.98
CA TRP A 523 5.41 32.32 -39.43
C TRP A 523 5.45 31.27 -38.32
N ARG A 524 4.82 31.53 -37.16
CA ARG A 524 4.61 30.53 -36.10
C ARG A 524 3.45 29.58 -36.43
N ASN A 525 3.42 29.10 -37.68
CA ASN A 525 2.48 28.14 -38.23
C ASN A 525 3.22 26.84 -38.60
N LEU A 526 2.45 25.77 -38.82
CA LEU A 526 3.01 24.50 -39.25
C LEU A 526 3.20 24.52 -40.79
N PRO A 527 4.42 24.31 -41.31
CA PRO A 527 4.65 24.29 -42.76
C PRO A 527 3.89 23.15 -43.45
N ARG A 528 3.16 23.46 -44.52
CA ARG A 528 2.46 22.45 -45.35
C ARG A 528 3.38 21.68 -46.28
N ASN A 529 4.52 22.26 -46.63
CA ASN A 529 5.52 21.64 -47.50
C ASN A 529 6.43 20.74 -46.66
N SER A 530 6.59 19.48 -47.07
CA SER A 530 7.42 18.48 -46.38
C SER A 530 8.87 18.91 -46.19
N SER A 531 9.47 19.62 -47.16
CA SER A 531 10.86 20.10 -47.06
C SER A 531 11.01 21.20 -46.01
N ALA A 532 10.04 22.12 -45.93
CA ALA A 532 10.02 23.16 -44.91
C ALA A 532 9.71 22.58 -43.52
N LEU A 533 8.84 21.56 -43.46
CA LEU A 533 8.54 20.85 -42.22
C LEU A 533 9.74 20.03 -41.73
N ALA A 534 10.49 19.39 -42.64
CA ALA A 534 11.75 18.72 -42.34
C ALA A 534 12.79 19.72 -41.77
N GLN A 535 12.89 20.92 -42.34
CA GLN A 535 13.74 21.98 -41.80
C GLN A 535 13.31 22.37 -40.37
N ALA A 536 12.02 22.52 -40.14
CA ALA A 536 11.45 22.88 -38.83
C ALA A 536 11.61 21.79 -37.77
N THR A 537 11.73 20.52 -38.15
CA THR A 537 11.92 19.39 -37.22
C THR A 537 13.38 18.94 -37.08
N SER A 538 14.25 19.28 -38.03
CA SER A 538 15.67 18.84 -38.06
C SER A 538 16.49 19.17 -36.81
N SER A 539 16.15 20.25 -36.10
CA SER A 539 16.85 20.68 -34.88
C SER A 539 16.34 19.98 -33.61
N ILE A 540 15.27 19.18 -33.71
CA ILE A 540 14.68 18.43 -32.60
C ILE A 540 15.37 17.07 -32.53
N SER A 541 16.37 16.96 -31.66
CA SER A 541 17.08 15.70 -31.45
C SER A 541 16.22 14.65 -30.73
N SER A 542 16.52 13.36 -30.93
CA SER A 542 15.89 12.28 -30.18
C SER A 542 16.15 12.34 -28.67
N ALA A 543 17.26 12.98 -28.25
CA ALA A 543 17.55 13.27 -26.84
C ALA A 543 16.53 14.21 -26.16
N SER A 544 15.66 14.87 -26.93
CA SER A 544 14.55 15.67 -26.38
C SER A 544 13.48 14.83 -25.68
N GLY A 545 13.41 13.52 -25.96
CA GLY A 545 12.33 12.64 -25.50
C GLY A 545 10.98 12.93 -26.15
N ILE A 546 10.96 13.63 -27.30
CA ILE A 546 9.76 13.98 -28.06
C ILE A 546 9.66 13.22 -29.39
N VAL A 547 10.77 12.72 -29.93
CA VAL A 547 10.81 12.01 -31.20
C VAL A 547 11.91 10.94 -31.17
N ASN A 548 11.74 9.84 -31.87
CA ASN A 548 12.80 8.85 -32.05
C ASN A 548 13.77 9.23 -33.18
N THR A 549 14.87 8.49 -33.32
CA THR A 549 15.90 8.74 -34.34
C THR A 549 15.36 8.70 -35.77
N ASP A 550 14.41 7.81 -36.04
CA ASP A 550 13.85 7.59 -37.38
C ASP A 550 12.59 8.43 -37.67
N CYS A 551 12.16 9.28 -36.73
CA CYS A 551 10.94 10.09 -36.82
C CYS A 551 9.64 9.29 -37.11
N SER A 552 9.64 7.98 -36.86
CA SER A 552 8.47 7.09 -36.99
C SER A 552 7.58 7.09 -35.75
N THR A 553 8.14 7.45 -34.59
CA THR A 553 7.41 7.59 -33.34
C THR A 553 7.66 8.97 -32.74
N ALA A 554 6.59 9.58 -32.25
CA ALA A 554 6.64 10.86 -31.55
C ALA A 554 6.01 10.71 -30.16
N ALA A 555 6.25 11.68 -29.29
CA ALA A 555 5.68 11.73 -27.96
C ALA A 555 5.03 13.09 -27.69
N VAL A 556 3.91 13.06 -27.00
CA VAL A 556 3.20 14.24 -26.49
C VAL A 556 3.28 14.18 -24.97
N ALA A 557 4.10 15.07 -24.40
CA ALA A 557 4.29 15.17 -22.95
C ALA A 557 3.29 16.19 -22.36
N ILE A 558 2.38 15.70 -21.54
CA ILE A 558 1.31 16.46 -20.88
C ILE A 558 1.66 16.60 -19.41
N PHE A 559 1.92 17.82 -18.96
CA PHE A 559 2.26 18.12 -17.56
C PHE A 559 0.99 18.47 -16.80
N ILE A 560 0.77 17.79 -15.68
CA ILE A 560 -0.43 17.91 -14.85
C ILE A 560 -0.06 18.56 -13.51
N ALA A 561 -0.98 19.33 -12.95
CA ALA A 561 -0.78 20.08 -11.72
C ALA A 561 -0.42 19.21 -10.51
N ASP A 562 -1.09 18.07 -10.33
CA ASP A 562 -0.84 17.16 -9.22
C ASP A 562 -1.18 15.71 -9.56
N THR A 563 -0.76 14.79 -8.69
CA THR A 563 -1.07 13.35 -8.75
C THR A 563 -2.30 12.96 -7.94
N LYS A 564 -3.14 13.93 -7.54
CA LYS A 564 -4.36 13.59 -6.79
C LYS A 564 -5.28 12.74 -7.65
N ALA A 565 -5.97 11.80 -7.01
CA ALA A 565 -6.91 10.89 -7.66
C ALA A 565 -7.90 11.60 -8.58
N LYS A 566 -8.49 12.72 -8.11
CA LYS A 566 -9.46 13.50 -8.90
C LYS A 566 -8.87 14.07 -10.18
N THR A 567 -7.71 14.74 -10.09
CA THR A 567 -7.03 15.38 -11.21
C THR A 567 -6.60 14.35 -12.25
N VAL A 568 -5.93 13.28 -11.80
CA VAL A 568 -5.44 12.21 -12.68
C VAL A 568 -6.59 11.51 -13.39
N ASN A 569 -7.67 11.20 -12.67
CA ASN A 569 -8.84 10.55 -13.27
C ASN A 569 -9.57 11.46 -14.26
N HIS A 570 -9.67 12.77 -13.98
CA HIS A 570 -10.27 13.72 -14.92
C HIS A 570 -9.45 13.82 -16.21
N VAL A 571 -8.15 14.08 -16.12
CA VAL A 571 -7.28 14.20 -17.31
C VAL A 571 -7.24 12.91 -18.10
N ARG A 572 -7.16 11.74 -17.44
CA ARG A 572 -7.23 10.43 -18.10
C ARG A 572 -8.57 10.24 -18.81
N HIS A 573 -9.67 10.59 -18.17
CA HIS A 573 -11.01 10.44 -18.76
C HIS A 573 -11.17 11.31 -20.01
N GLU A 574 -10.73 12.57 -19.97
CA GLU A 574 -10.75 13.47 -21.13
C GLU A 574 -9.86 12.96 -22.27
N LEU A 575 -8.66 12.48 -21.93
CA LEU A 575 -7.72 11.88 -22.88
C LEU A 575 -8.31 10.65 -23.57
N GLU A 576 -8.84 9.69 -22.82
CA GLU A 576 -9.45 8.48 -23.36
C GLU A 576 -10.71 8.77 -24.16
N THR A 577 -11.53 9.72 -23.71
CA THR A 577 -12.72 10.16 -24.44
C THR A 577 -12.34 10.76 -25.79
N TRP A 578 -11.31 11.60 -25.82
CA TRP A 578 -10.81 12.18 -27.06
C TRP A 578 -10.26 11.10 -28.01
N MET A 579 -9.45 10.16 -27.52
CA MET A 579 -8.87 9.08 -28.33
C MET A 579 -9.91 8.07 -28.84
N ALA A 580 -11.00 7.85 -28.09
CA ALA A 580 -12.05 6.92 -28.46
C ALA A 580 -13.06 7.50 -29.48
N ALA A 581 -13.13 8.82 -29.62
CA ALA A 581 -14.07 9.47 -30.54
C ALA A 581 -13.72 9.17 -32.01
N PRO A 582 -14.66 8.67 -32.83
CA PRO A 582 -14.38 8.31 -34.23
C PRO A 582 -13.84 9.47 -35.07
N GLU A 583 -14.29 10.70 -34.83
CA GLU A 583 -13.78 11.90 -35.52
C GLU A 583 -12.31 12.21 -35.23
N ASN A 584 -11.76 11.69 -34.14
CA ASN A 584 -10.37 11.91 -33.72
C ASN A 584 -9.47 10.73 -34.06
N GLN A 585 -9.99 9.69 -34.70
CA GLN A 585 -9.16 8.60 -35.22
C GLN A 585 -8.58 9.03 -36.57
N TYR A 586 -7.27 8.82 -36.75
CA TYR A 586 -6.57 9.19 -37.97
C TYR A 586 -5.84 7.97 -38.53
N ASP A 587 -6.10 7.64 -39.80
CA ASP A 587 -5.47 6.50 -40.47
C ASP A 587 -3.94 6.67 -40.51
N GLY A 588 -3.22 5.63 -40.06
CA GLY A 588 -1.74 5.66 -39.98
C GLY A 588 -1.17 6.35 -38.74
N LEU A 589 -2.00 6.70 -37.75
CA LEU A 589 -1.58 7.14 -36.41
C LEU A 589 -2.24 6.30 -35.32
N VAL A 590 -1.43 5.77 -34.39
CA VAL A 590 -1.90 5.05 -33.20
C VAL A 590 -1.38 5.76 -31.95
N LEU A 591 -2.29 6.14 -31.07
CA LEU A 591 -1.97 6.80 -29.80
C LEU A 591 -1.96 5.79 -28.67
N ARG A 592 -0.84 5.71 -27.94
CA ARG A 592 -0.66 4.83 -26.79
C ARG A 592 -0.18 5.62 -25.58
N VAL A 593 -0.96 5.60 -24.51
CA VAL A 593 -0.55 6.21 -23.23
C VAL A 593 0.41 5.25 -22.53
N GLY A 594 1.53 5.73 -21.97
CA GLY A 594 2.35 4.81 -21.20
C GLY A 594 3.59 5.35 -20.50
N THR A 595 4.22 6.42 -20.97
CA THR A 595 5.48 6.89 -20.37
C THR A 595 5.27 8.06 -19.40
N GLY A 596 6.19 8.22 -18.45
CA GLY A 596 6.06 9.17 -17.34
C GLY A 596 5.51 8.56 -16.05
N ASN A 597 5.42 9.38 -14.99
CA ASN A 597 4.96 8.93 -13.67
C ASN A 597 3.43 8.92 -13.54
N VAL A 598 2.70 9.79 -14.24
CA VAL A 598 1.24 9.86 -14.15
C VAL A 598 0.55 8.60 -14.69
N PRO A 599 0.93 8.02 -15.85
CA PRO A 599 0.30 6.79 -16.33
C PRO A 599 0.44 5.63 -15.35
N ILE A 600 1.54 5.56 -14.61
CA ILE A 600 1.77 4.53 -13.59
C ILE A 600 0.76 4.70 -12.44
N VAL A 601 0.57 5.93 -11.96
CA VAL A 601 -0.42 6.24 -10.91
C VAL A 601 -1.84 5.97 -11.42
N ALA A 602 -2.15 6.38 -12.66
CA ALA A 602 -3.44 6.13 -13.29
C ALA A 602 -3.74 4.63 -13.41
N ALA A 603 -2.80 3.85 -13.95
CA ALA A 603 -2.91 2.40 -14.10
C ALA A 603 -3.09 1.71 -12.74
N THR A 604 -2.34 2.15 -11.74
CA THR A 604 -2.46 1.65 -10.37
C THR A 604 -3.84 1.90 -9.80
N ASN A 605 -4.34 3.15 -9.90
CA ASN A 605 -5.66 3.52 -9.40
C ASN A 605 -6.77 2.73 -10.10
N GLU A 606 -6.63 2.51 -11.41
CA GLU A 606 -7.59 1.73 -12.20
C GLU A 606 -7.62 0.26 -11.77
N ILE A 607 -6.46 -0.38 -11.58
CA ILE A 607 -6.38 -1.75 -11.08
C ILE A 607 -6.96 -1.86 -9.67
N VAL A 608 -6.65 -0.91 -8.78
CA VAL A 608 -7.23 -0.87 -7.43
C VAL A 608 -8.75 -0.75 -7.49
N HIS A 609 -9.28 0.17 -8.31
CA HIS A 609 -10.72 0.36 -8.48
C HIS A 609 -11.42 -0.88 -9.01
N LYS A 610 -10.88 -1.49 -10.07
CA LYS A 610 -11.43 -2.70 -10.68
C LYS A 610 -11.35 -3.91 -9.75
N SER A 611 -10.34 -3.98 -8.88
CA SER A 611 -10.09 -5.15 -8.05
C SER A 611 -10.76 -5.11 -6.67
N GLU A 612 -11.11 -3.93 -6.15
CA GLU A 612 -11.66 -3.77 -4.80
C GLU A 612 -12.90 -4.65 -4.54
N LEU A 613 -13.96 -4.45 -5.34
CA LEU A 613 -15.24 -5.14 -5.12
C LEU A 613 -15.11 -6.65 -5.40
N PRO A 614 -14.50 -7.12 -6.51
CA PRO A 614 -14.30 -8.55 -6.73
C PRO A 614 -13.52 -9.22 -5.60
N MET A 615 -12.46 -8.59 -5.10
CA MET A 615 -11.66 -9.11 -4.00
C MET A 615 -12.51 -9.30 -2.73
N LEU A 616 -13.28 -8.28 -2.32
CA LEU A 616 -14.17 -8.39 -1.17
C LEU A 616 -15.22 -9.49 -1.34
N LEU A 617 -15.82 -9.59 -2.54
CA LEU A 617 -16.80 -10.63 -2.87
C LEU A 617 -16.18 -12.03 -2.80
N TYR A 618 -14.94 -12.22 -3.27
CA TYR A 618 -14.23 -13.49 -3.16
C TYR A 618 -13.95 -13.86 -1.70
N VAL A 619 -13.51 -12.90 -0.87
CA VAL A 619 -13.29 -13.13 0.57
C VAL A 619 -14.61 -13.56 1.22
N TYR A 620 -15.72 -12.84 0.99
CA TYR A 620 -17.03 -13.20 1.55
C TYR A 620 -17.53 -14.55 1.04
N ALA A 621 -17.36 -14.86 -0.25
CA ALA A 621 -17.78 -16.14 -0.83
C ALA A 621 -17.02 -17.33 -0.22
N VAL A 622 -15.71 -17.17 -0.04
CA VAL A 622 -14.84 -18.16 0.62
C VAL A 622 -15.27 -18.35 2.08
N VAL A 623 -15.43 -17.26 2.83
CA VAL A 623 -15.91 -17.30 4.22
C VAL A 623 -17.25 -18.05 4.30
N MET A 624 -18.22 -17.67 3.47
CA MET A 624 -19.53 -18.33 3.45
C MET A 624 -19.39 -19.82 3.15
N THR A 625 -18.56 -20.19 2.17
CA THR A 625 -18.36 -21.58 1.78
C THR A 625 -17.73 -22.40 2.90
N LEU A 626 -16.68 -21.90 3.56
CA LEU A 626 -16.02 -22.60 4.67
C LEU A 626 -16.94 -22.75 5.89
N VAL A 627 -17.72 -21.71 6.22
CA VAL A 627 -18.71 -21.78 7.32
C VAL A 627 -19.84 -22.76 6.97
N ILE A 628 -20.33 -22.76 5.73
CA ILE A 628 -21.34 -23.73 5.25
C ILE A 628 -20.79 -25.16 5.33
N ILE A 629 -19.57 -25.42 4.86
CA ILE A 629 -18.96 -26.75 4.90
C ILE A 629 -18.81 -27.23 6.36
N THR A 630 -18.38 -26.33 7.25
CA THR A 630 -18.10 -26.67 8.65
C THR A 630 -19.38 -26.94 9.45
N TYR A 631 -20.36 -26.04 9.36
CA TYR A 631 -21.56 -26.09 10.21
C TYR A 631 -22.78 -26.70 9.52
N ARG A 632 -22.71 -26.88 8.19
CA ARG A 632 -23.79 -27.38 7.32
C ARG A 632 -25.06 -26.52 7.42
N GLU A 633 -24.90 -25.23 7.69
CA GLU A 633 -25.98 -24.26 7.90
C GLU A 633 -25.68 -22.93 7.19
N TRP A 634 -26.39 -22.61 6.11
CA TRP A 634 -26.20 -21.37 5.33
C TRP A 634 -26.61 -20.10 6.09
N ARG A 635 -27.58 -20.21 7.00
CA ARG A 635 -28.01 -19.10 7.85
C ARG A 635 -26.90 -18.67 8.82
N GLY A 636 -26.15 -19.65 9.33
CA GLY A 636 -24.98 -19.38 10.17
C GLY A 636 -23.89 -18.62 9.43
N ALA A 637 -23.64 -18.99 8.18
CA ALA A 637 -22.72 -18.24 7.30
C ALA A 637 -23.18 -16.79 7.10
N LEU A 638 -24.47 -16.56 6.83
CA LEU A 638 -25.01 -15.20 6.69
C LEU A 638 -24.89 -14.39 7.99
N CYS A 639 -25.14 -15.00 9.15
CA CYS A 639 -24.95 -14.35 10.47
C CYS A 639 -23.50 -13.95 10.74
N CYS A 640 -22.53 -14.69 10.22
CA CYS A 640 -21.12 -14.38 10.36
C CYS A 640 -20.66 -13.30 9.35
N VAL A 641 -21.21 -13.30 8.14
CA VAL A 641 -20.79 -12.40 7.06
C VAL A 641 -21.45 -11.02 7.10
N LEU A 642 -22.73 -10.91 7.47
CA LEU A 642 -23.42 -9.61 7.50
C LEU A 642 -22.76 -8.58 8.43
N PRO A 643 -22.28 -8.93 9.64
CA PRO A 643 -21.52 -7.98 10.47
C PRO A 643 -20.22 -7.51 9.82
N LEU A 644 -19.54 -8.37 9.06
CA LEU A 644 -18.31 -8.03 8.34
C LEU A 644 -18.60 -7.07 7.17
N VAL A 645 -19.70 -7.30 6.45
CA VAL A 645 -20.15 -6.40 5.39
C VAL A 645 -20.46 -5.02 5.98
N LEU A 646 -21.21 -4.97 7.10
CA LEU A 646 -21.47 -3.71 7.79
C LEU A 646 -20.17 -3.01 8.21
N ALA A 647 -19.23 -3.74 8.81
CA ALA A 647 -17.94 -3.17 9.21
C ALA A 647 -17.15 -2.61 8.03
N THR A 648 -17.16 -3.30 6.89
CA THR A 648 -16.49 -2.86 5.66
C THR A 648 -17.13 -1.60 5.09
N LEU A 649 -18.47 -1.50 5.08
CA LEU A 649 -19.16 -0.28 4.65
C LEU A 649 -18.84 0.92 5.55
N ILE A 650 -18.80 0.69 6.86
CA ILE A 650 -18.40 1.74 7.82
C ILE A 650 -16.91 2.08 7.64
N GLY A 651 -16.05 1.10 7.32
CA GLY A 651 -14.64 1.31 6.98
C GLY A 651 -14.45 2.17 5.73
N ASP A 652 -15.26 1.96 4.69
CA ASP A 652 -15.26 2.81 3.50
C ASP A 652 -15.68 4.25 3.82
N TRP A 653 -16.70 4.42 4.67
CA TRP A 653 -17.08 5.75 5.15
C TRP A 653 -15.96 6.40 5.97
N PHE A 654 -15.27 5.61 6.79
CA PHE A 654 -14.13 6.07 7.59
C PHE A 654 -12.99 6.60 6.72
N LEU A 655 -12.64 5.90 5.64
CA LEU A 655 -11.64 6.37 4.67
C LEU A 655 -11.97 7.76 4.14
N THR A 656 -13.21 7.97 3.71
CA THR A 656 -13.69 9.27 3.22
C THR A 656 -13.66 10.33 4.32
N ALA A 657 -14.14 10.02 5.53
CA ALA A 657 -14.23 10.96 6.65
C ALA A 657 -12.86 11.46 7.13
N PHE A 658 -11.82 10.62 7.06
CA PHE A 658 -10.45 10.97 7.47
C PHE A 658 -9.57 11.42 6.29
N GLY A 659 -10.12 11.53 5.08
CA GLY A 659 -9.36 11.94 3.89
C GLY A 659 -8.27 10.95 3.49
N ILE A 660 -8.47 9.67 3.77
CA ILE A 660 -7.53 8.58 3.45
C ILE A 660 -7.97 7.96 2.11
N GLY A 661 -7.07 7.98 1.13
CA GLY A 661 -7.31 7.36 -0.17
C GLY A 661 -7.20 5.84 -0.15
N LEU A 662 -8.00 5.16 -0.97
CA LEU A 662 -7.85 3.74 -1.23
C LEU A 662 -6.73 3.51 -2.25
N LYS A 663 -5.62 2.90 -1.84
CA LYS A 663 -4.41 2.70 -2.65
C LYS A 663 -3.78 1.32 -2.41
N ILE A 664 -2.66 1.04 -3.08
CA ILE A 664 -1.91 -0.23 -2.94
C ILE A 664 -1.65 -0.57 -1.47
N SER A 665 -1.32 0.42 -0.64
CA SER A 665 -1.05 0.20 0.79
C SER A 665 -2.32 -0.03 1.62
N THR A 666 -3.41 0.69 1.38
CA THR A 666 -4.63 0.61 2.22
C THR A 666 -5.62 -0.49 1.77
N LEU A 667 -5.61 -0.89 0.50
CA LEU A 667 -6.49 -1.91 -0.05
C LEU A 667 -6.34 -3.28 0.64
N PRO A 668 -5.12 -3.83 0.85
CA PRO A 668 -4.95 -5.07 1.60
C PRO A 668 -5.49 -4.97 3.02
N VAL A 669 -5.37 -3.82 3.70
CA VAL A 669 -5.85 -3.68 5.09
C VAL A 669 -7.35 -3.89 5.21
N LEU A 670 -8.14 -3.43 4.24
CA LEU A 670 -9.58 -3.66 4.26
C LEU A 670 -9.90 -5.16 4.15
N ALA A 671 -9.22 -5.88 3.26
CA ALA A 671 -9.34 -7.33 3.13
C ALA A 671 -8.91 -8.08 4.40
N ILE A 672 -7.80 -7.64 4.99
CA ILE A 672 -7.23 -8.19 6.23
C ILE A 672 -8.21 -8.01 7.38
N ALA A 673 -8.79 -6.82 7.50
CA ALA A 673 -9.77 -6.52 8.53
C ALA A 673 -10.98 -7.47 8.45
N VAL A 674 -11.47 -7.77 7.24
CA VAL A 674 -12.52 -8.78 7.03
C VAL A 674 -12.06 -10.18 7.45
N GLY A 675 -10.85 -10.59 7.01
CA GLY A 675 -10.29 -11.90 7.31
C GLY A 675 -10.00 -12.16 8.79
N ILE A 676 -9.72 -11.12 9.58
CA ILE A 676 -9.56 -11.20 11.04
C ILE A 676 -10.92 -11.09 11.73
N GLY A 677 -11.80 -10.22 11.24
CA GLY A 677 -13.11 -9.99 11.84
C GLY A 677 -13.99 -11.24 11.84
N VAL A 678 -13.83 -12.12 10.85
CA VAL A 678 -14.63 -13.35 10.73
C VAL A 678 -14.40 -14.30 11.91
N ASP A 679 -13.19 -14.32 12.48
CA ASP A 679 -12.83 -15.22 13.57
C ASP A 679 -13.72 -14.99 14.79
N TYR A 680 -13.96 -13.72 15.12
CA TYR A 680 -14.85 -13.32 16.21
C TYR A 680 -16.25 -13.92 16.02
N GLY A 681 -16.77 -13.84 14.78
CA GLY A 681 -18.06 -14.39 14.44
C GLY A 681 -18.11 -15.92 14.50
N ILE A 682 -17.09 -16.59 13.97
CA ILE A 682 -17.00 -18.07 13.93
C ILE A 682 -16.95 -18.64 15.35
N TYR A 683 -16.13 -18.08 16.24
CA TYR A 683 -16.01 -18.58 17.62
C TYR A 683 -17.30 -18.39 18.42
N GLU A 684 -17.93 -17.22 18.32
CA GLU A 684 -19.18 -16.90 19.01
C GLU A 684 -20.33 -17.77 18.47
N TYR A 685 -20.47 -17.85 17.13
CA TYR A 685 -21.51 -18.66 16.49
C TYR A 685 -21.35 -20.15 16.80
N ASN A 686 -20.13 -20.69 16.81
CA ASN A 686 -19.87 -22.09 17.17
C ASN A 686 -20.42 -22.44 18.57
N ARG A 687 -20.23 -21.55 19.55
CA ARG A 687 -20.76 -21.75 20.91
C ARG A 687 -22.28 -21.64 20.95
N MET A 688 -22.83 -20.59 20.33
CA MET A 688 -24.28 -20.41 20.25
C MET A 688 -24.97 -21.62 19.59
N GLN A 689 -24.46 -22.06 18.43
CA GLN A 689 -25.01 -23.19 17.69
C GLN A 689 -25.04 -24.46 18.54
N ARG A 690 -23.97 -24.73 19.30
CA ARG A 690 -23.88 -25.90 20.17
C ARG A 690 -24.95 -25.89 21.25
N TYR A 691 -25.18 -24.76 21.92
CA TYR A 691 -26.24 -24.64 22.93
C TYR A 691 -27.65 -24.68 22.33
N MET A 692 -27.85 -24.12 21.14
CA MET A 692 -29.14 -24.24 20.45
C MET A 692 -29.43 -25.69 20.03
N ARG A 693 -28.41 -26.50 19.70
CA ARG A 693 -28.55 -27.95 19.47
C ARG A 693 -28.91 -28.75 20.73
N MET A 694 -28.77 -28.17 21.91
CA MET A 694 -29.26 -28.73 23.18
C MET A 694 -30.70 -28.32 23.50
N GLY A 695 -31.38 -27.60 22.61
CA GLY A 695 -32.74 -27.12 22.82
C GLY A 695 -32.85 -25.80 23.60
N LYS A 696 -31.74 -25.11 23.89
CA LYS A 696 -31.78 -23.76 24.49
C LYS A 696 -32.30 -22.73 23.48
N THR A 697 -33.00 -21.72 23.97
CA THR A 697 -33.44 -20.57 23.14
C THR A 697 -32.24 -19.76 22.63
N PRO A 698 -32.36 -18.97 21.55
CA PRO A 698 -31.26 -18.12 21.06
C PRO A 698 -30.68 -17.19 22.14
N HIS A 699 -31.53 -16.66 23.02
CA HIS A 699 -31.13 -15.83 24.15
C HIS A 699 -30.28 -16.61 25.18
N GLU A 700 -30.74 -17.79 25.59
CA GLU A 700 -30.02 -18.62 26.56
C GLU A 700 -28.73 -19.19 25.98
N ALA A 701 -28.76 -19.58 24.71
CA ALA A 701 -27.58 -20.04 23.98
C ALA A 701 -26.52 -18.95 23.87
N TYR A 702 -26.92 -17.71 23.56
CA TYR A 702 -26.01 -16.57 23.51
C TYR A 702 -25.47 -16.19 24.89
N LEU A 703 -26.30 -16.18 25.93
CA LEU A 703 -25.83 -15.93 27.29
C LEU A 703 -24.73 -16.92 27.71
N GLN A 704 -24.87 -18.19 27.36
CA GLN A 704 -23.86 -19.22 27.64
C GLN A 704 -22.62 -19.07 26.75
N ALA A 705 -22.79 -18.67 25.47
CA ALA A 705 -21.66 -18.33 24.61
C ALA A 705 -20.83 -17.17 25.16
N LEU A 706 -21.48 -16.14 25.72
CA LEU A 706 -20.79 -15.01 26.37
C LEU A 706 -19.97 -15.42 27.60
N TYR A 707 -20.47 -16.37 28.41
CA TYR A 707 -19.70 -16.93 29.53
C TYR A 707 -18.46 -17.69 29.04
N ASP A 708 -18.60 -18.49 27.99
CA ASP A 708 -17.52 -19.33 27.48
C ASP A 708 -16.43 -18.54 26.73
N VAL A 709 -16.84 -17.68 25.79
CA VAL A 709 -15.97 -17.12 24.74
C VAL A 709 -16.07 -15.60 24.62
N GLY A 710 -17.20 -14.98 25.02
CA GLY A 710 -17.40 -13.54 24.87
C GLY A 710 -16.29 -12.68 25.50
N SER A 711 -15.79 -13.07 26.67
CA SER A 711 -14.69 -12.35 27.33
C SER A 711 -13.35 -12.47 26.59
N ALA A 712 -13.10 -13.60 25.94
CA ALA A 712 -11.90 -13.80 25.12
C ALA A 712 -11.98 -12.98 23.83
N THR A 713 -13.14 -12.99 23.16
CA THR A 713 -13.39 -12.22 21.93
C THR A 713 -13.29 -10.70 22.14
N MET A 714 -13.87 -10.17 23.23
CA MET A 714 -13.71 -8.75 23.55
C MET A 714 -12.26 -8.40 23.85
N PHE A 715 -11.59 -9.24 24.64
CA PHE A 715 -10.21 -9.01 25.02
C PHE A 715 -9.27 -9.03 23.81
N THR A 716 -9.45 -9.96 22.86
CA THR A 716 -8.65 -9.99 21.63
C THR A 716 -8.90 -8.73 20.79
N GLY A 717 -10.16 -8.33 20.59
CA GLY A 717 -10.48 -7.09 19.87
C GLY A 717 -9.82 -5.86 20.48
N PHE A 718 -9.91 -5.67 21.80
CA PHE A 718 -9.24 -4.56 22.49
C PHE A 718 -7.71 -4.66 22.43
N THR A 719 -7.14 -5.84 22.62
CA THR A 719 -5.68 -6.01 22.61
C THR A 719 -5.09 -5.69 21.24
N LEU A 720 -5.74 -6.14 20.17
CA LEU A 720 -5.36 -5.81 18.80
C LEU A 720 -5.53 -4.31 18.54
N ALA A 721 -6.69 -3.75 18.88
CA ALA A 721 -6.95 -2.33 18.67
C ALA A 721 -5.94 -1.43 19.41
N ILE A 722 -5.64 -1.69 20.68
CA ILE A 722 -4.68 -0.87 21.45
C ILE A 722 -3.24 -1.11 20.96
N GLY A 723 -2.89 -2.33 20.55
CA GLY A 723 -1.58 -2.60 19.98
C GLY A 723 -1.33 -1.82 18.68
N VAL A 724 -2.29 -1.86 17.77
CA VAL A 724 -2.19 -1.20 16.46
C VAL A 724 -2.39 0.31 16.56
N SER A 725 -3.17 0.82 17.52
CA SER A 725 -3.42 2.27 17.65
C SER A 725 -2.16 3.08 17.91
N THR A 726 -1.11 2.45 18.46
CA THR A 726 0.22 3.07 18.63
C THR A 726 0.82 3.53 17.30
N TRP A 727 0.43 2.93 16.18
CA TRP A 727 0.93 3.27 14.84
C TRP A 727 0.41 4.62 14.35
N ALA A 728 -0.70 5.12 14.90
CA ALA A 728 -1.21 6.46 14.58
C ALA A 728 -0.19 7.56 14.86
N PHE A 729 0.83 7.28 15.70
CA PHE A 729 1.93 8.19 16.01
C PHE A 729 3.17 7.97 15.13
N SER A 730 3.09 7.17 14.07
CA SER A 730 4.22 6.90 13.18
C SER A 730 4.66 8.14 12.41
N ALA A 731 5.97 8.27 12.21
CA ALA A 731 6.56 9.25 11.31
C ALA A 731 6.21 8.98 9.83
N LEU A 732 5.73 7.78 9.51
CA LEU A 732 5.23 7.42 8.20
C LEU A 732 3.70 7.56 8.17
N LYS A 733 3.20 8.43 7.29
CA LYS A 733 1.76 8.71 7.18
C LYS A 733 0.97 7.48 6.79
N PHE A 734 1.45 6.68 5.83
CA PHE A 734 0.72 5.47 5.43
C PHE A 734 0.57 4.49 6.60
N GLN A 735 1.59 4.36 7.46
CA GLN A 735 1.53 3.49 8.63
C GLN A 735 0.54 4.04 9.67
N ALA A 736 0.51 5.36 9.85
CA ALA A 736 -0.46 6.00 10.74
C ALA A 736 -1.90 5.82 10.25
N ASP A 737 -2.15 6.05 8.96
CA ASP A 737 -3.46 5.89 8.32
C ASP A 737 -3.95 4.43 8.42
N MET A 738 -3.07 3.46 8.15
CA MET A 738 -3.37 2.04 8.28
C MET A 738 -3.60 1.62 9.74
N GLY A 739 -2.81 2.18 10.67
CA GLY A 739 -2.96 1.92 12.10
C GLY A 739 -4.31 2.40 12.64
N LEU A 740 -4.72 3.59 12.22
CA LEU A 740 -6.02 4.17 12.54
C LEU A 740 -7.17 3.33 11.97
N LEU A 741 -7.08 2.95 10.68
CA LEU A 741 -8.07 2.12 10.00
C LEU A 741 -8.20 0.73 10.62
N LEU A 742 -7.09 0.04 10.90
CA LEU A 742 -7.09 -1.28 11.54
C LEU A 742 -7.66 -1.23 12.95
N THR A 743 -7.29 -0.22 13.75
CA THR A 743 -7.83 -0.02 15.10
C THR A 743 -9.35 0.12 15.05
N PHE A 744 -9.83 0.96 14.14
CA PHE A 744 -11.26 1.17 13.92
C PHE A 744 -11.96 -0.12 13.49
N MET A 745 -11.42 -0.80 12.47
CA MET A 745 -11.99 -2.03 11.93
C MET A 745 -12.01 -3.17 12.95
N PHE A 746 -10.98 -3.34 13.77
CA PHE A 746 -10.97 -4.37 14.82
C PHE A 746 -12.04 -4.11 15.87
N MET A 747 -12.25 -2.84 16.25
CA MET A 747 -13.31 -2.45 17.17
C MET A 747 -14.70 -2.70 16.56
N VAL A 748 -14.94 -2.25 15.33
CA VAL A 748 -16.24 -2.42 14.67
C VAL A 748 -16.56 -3.89 14.39
N ASN A 749 -15.58 -4.69 13.95
CA ASN A 749 -15.75 -6.14 13.75
C ASN A 749 -16.04 -6.86 15.06
N MET A 750 -15.32 -6.55 16.14
CA MET A 750 -15.58 -7.12 17.47
C MET A 750 -16.99 -6.76 17.95
N LEU A 751 -17.38 -5.49 17.83
CA LEU A 751 -18.73 -5.04 18.20
C LEU A 751 -19.79 -5.72 17.34
N GLY A 752 -19.58 -5.85 16.04
CA GLY A 752 -20.49 -6.54 15.12
C GLY A 752 -20.66 -8.03 15.46
N ALA A 753 -19.57 -8.74 15.77
CA ALA A 753 -19.61 -10.14 16.19
C ALA A 753 -20.30 -10.33 17.54
N VAL A 754 -20.09 -9.42 18.48
CA VAL A 754 -20.70 -9.53 19.80
C VAL A 754 -22.16 -9.05 19.80
N THR A 755 -22.55 -8.07 19.00
CA THR A 755 -23.90 -7.46 19.08
C THR A 755 -24.82 -7.86 17.92
N LEU A 756 -24.37 -7.68 16.68
CA LEU A 756 -25.20 -7.88 15.49
C LEU A 756 -25.39 -9.35 15.15
N LEU A 757 -24.33 -10.17 15.27
CA LEU A 757 -24.43 -11.62 15.04
C LEU A 757 -25.52 -12.30 15.87
N PRO A 758 -25.58 -12.17 17.21
CA PRO A 758 -26.62 -12.84 17.99
C PRO A 758 -28.02 -12.27 17.73
N ALA A 759 -28.14 -10.98 17.41
CA ALA A 759 -29.40 -10.38 16.99
C ALA A 759 -29.90 -10.98 15.66
N LEU A 760 -29.01 -11.16 14.67
CA LEU A 760 -29.32 -11.83 13.41
C LEU A 760 -29.74 -13.29 13.63
N VAL A 761 -29.05 -14.03 14.50
CA VAL A 761 -29.44 -15.41 14.85
C VAL A 761 -30.85 -15.43 15.44
N ALA A 762 -31.17 -14.54 16.38
CA ALA A 762 -32.50 -14.46 16.98
C ALA A 762 -33.61 -14.11 15.97
N VAL A 763 -33.34 -13.17 15.05
CA VAL A 763 -34.26 -12.79 13.98
C VAL A 763 -34.47 -13.95 13.01
N PHE A 764 -33.41 -14.62 12.56
CA PHE A 764 -33.54 -15.75 11.63
C PHE A 764 -34.25 -16.95 12.25
N GLU A 765 -34.02 -17.27 13.52
CA GLU A 765 -34.75 -18.34 14.22
C GLU A 765 -36.22 -18.00 14.43
N TYR A 766 -36.56 -16.72 14.61
CA TYR A 766 -37.94 -16.28 14.74
C TYR A 766 -38.70 -16.34 13.40
N ILE A 767 -38.10 -15.85 12.31
CA ILE A 767 -38.73 -15.82 10.97
C ILE A 767 -38.72 -17.21 10.33
N TRP A 768 -37.61 -17.94 10.48
CA TRP A 768 -37.43 -19.28 9.92
C TRP A 768 -36.83 -20.21 10.99
N PRO A 769 -37.62 -20.92 11.80
CA PRO A 769 -37.08 -21.87 12.76
C PRO A 769 -36.40 -23.06 12.07
N LEU A 770 -35.20 -23.44 12.53
CA LEU A 770 -34.45 -24.61 12.02
C LEU A 770 -34.62 -25.82 12.93
N LYS A 771 -35.07 -26.96 12.37
CA LYS A 771 -34.98 -28.26 13.07
C LYS A 771 -33.54 -28.75 13.04
N ARG A 772 -32.76 -28.42 14.08
CA ARG A 772 -31.41 -28.94 14.24
C ARG A 772 -31.43 -30.38 14.72
N LYS A 773 -30.48 -31.21 14.28
CA LYS A 773 -30.27 -32.53 14.89
C LYS A 773 -29.80 -32.33 16.35
N PRO A 774 -30.48 -32.93 17.34
CA PRO A 774 -30.03 -32.87 18.72
C PRO A 774 -28.68 -33.56 18.87
N LEU A 775 -27.83 -33.04 19.77
CA LEU A 775 -26.58 -33.70 20.16
C LEU A 775 -26.90 -35.09 20.75
N SER A 776 -26.03 -36.08 20.53
CA SER A 776 -26.18 -37.37 21.20
C SER A 776 -26.05 -37.20 22.73
N GLU A 777 -26.61 -38.11 23.54
CA GLU A 777 -26.47 -37.99 25.00
C GLU A 777 -25.01 -37.99 25.47
N GLU A 778 -24.12 -38.71 24.78
CA GLU A 778 -22.68 -38.68 25.08
C GLU A 778 -22.05 -37.35 24.68
N GLU A 779 -22.43 -36.75 23.54
CA GLU A 779 -21.96 -35.45 23.12
C GLU A 779 -22.48 -34.34 24.05
N ALA A 780 -23.75 -34.40 24.44
CA ALA A 780 -24.37 -33.49 25.39
C ALA A 780 -23.72 -33.60 26.78
N ARG A 781 -23.48 -34.82 27.27
CA ARG A 781 -22.73 -35.07 28.52
C ARG A 781 -21.27 -34.62 28.42
N ALA A 782 -20.61 -34.75 27.26
CA ALA A 782 -19.26 -34.24 27.05
C ALA A 782 -19.21 -32.70 27.03
N VAL A 783 -20.28 -32.03 26.60
CA VAL A 783 -20.38 -30.56 26.74
C VAL A 783 -20.61 -30.17 28.20
N MET A 784 -21.51 -30.88 28.89
CA MET A 784 -21.86 -30.62 30.29
C MET A 784 -20.76 -31.02 31.28
N ARG A 785 -19.84 -31.92 30.91
CA ARG A 785 -18.66 -32.29 31.72
C ARG A 785 -17.48 -31.33 31.54
N GLY A 786 -17.54 -30.43 30.55
CA GLY A 786 -16.65 -29.27 30.43
C GLY A 786 -17.24 -28.00 31.05
N HIS A 787 -18.19 -28.16 31.99
CA HIS A 787 -18.80 -27.10 32.80
C HIS A 787 -18.54 -27.34 34.28
#